data_AF-A0A7S4V1T2-F1
#
_entry.id   AF-A0A7S4V1T2-F1
#
_cell.length_a   1.000
_cell.length_b   1.000
_cell.length_c   1.000
_cell.angle_alpha   90.00
_cell.angle_beta   90.00
_cell.angle_gamma   90.00
#
_symmetry.space_group_name_H-M   'P 1'
#
loop_
_entity.id
_entity.type
_entity.pdbx_description
1 polymer ?
#
loop_
_entity_poly.entity_id
_entity_poly.type
_entity_poly.pdbx_seq_one_letter_code
_entity_poly.pdbx_strand_id
1 'polypeptide(L)'
;MAWRENGSGARWPSTLAASLALLLAALRVRRPAALQRRGAGAGLVALAAALPWLRLLLLRWWEAQRWRIRRRFLVFASPLQGSVTKQALPFGRDARPRWPWSWGPDRWRGFCPNCKRPVDAYLSEAWRTIAPAQEVRGKYAFLICLWGSSANYLVGAMVLGYSLKRTGSRHSRVCLYTDDVPAGHVEILSRLWDCRPIEHVDACVRSLSFSEKEDRFEKVFTKLRGMQLTEFEKVLMMDIDLLVRSNIDELFDLPAPAAMRRGMNDRFPYRTGDKLDGRNFFLGRDRTKWSWGQGTGINAGVMLWHPDASTWEQMLAEIQEPSHPEHCKGNGPEQDFLSRYWADAPWTHIGVEYNFQLHQMFFALHPDRADRAERVLLTGQPEKIKIVHFSGEPTAKPWHRVLDSKWADFWPDRSRDEEYTKLFADEFLGHWLWVKKDRASFDTSSSNPKNWDMEGMFLDEQGEIYRKPWSGEEPPEHLIVPEDGARNVMNFLGAALREWFDALQALEAELGFDLRERLGATAGPPAPAPAAGSTGGTDAVVEAQSPVLPSVRLFDWRRHGGRSGWWVEECEDSEDLALPSSLSGGLNGSSGGDVLEFAGVYKATVVCGATSSGRFVSFVEGGVSTMEEQEPDLSGVFVKVAGRHSPRHIRLPGDEEPGNLEEALVPVHLWADGVPPGAGVLIAFVGLGPEALAAALAALAPLGVPQTAPPAGCRALAAAGSRPCAGGGRPSEGRTGRRSFRSGQASGSKDGGLGEALYSAHASRDVAYAAVMLPPARS
;
A
#
# COMPACT_ATOMS: atom_id res chain seq x y z
N MET A 1 -44.93 19.48 -30.55
CA MET A 1 -44.42 19.04 -31.86
C MET A 1 -43.73 17.69 -31.67
N ALA A 2 -43.70 16.84 -32.69
CA ALA A 2 -43.41 15.42 -32.50
C ALA A 2 -41.93 15.14 -32.20
N TRP A 3 -41.69 14.17 -31.32
CA TRP A 3 -40.51 13.31 -31.39
C TRP A 3 -41.01 11.91 -31.70
N ARG A 4 -40.47 11.30 -32.77
CA ARG A 4 -40.77 9.91 -33.16
C ARG A 4 -39.86 8.95 -32.40
N GLU A 5 -40.32 7.71 -32.31
CA GLU A 5 -39.68 6.63 -31.56
C GLU A 5 -38.41 6.11 -32.24
N ASN A 6 -37.44 5.71 -31.41
CA ASN A 6 -36.48 4.60 -31.55
C ASN A 6 -35.58 4.65 -30.30
N GLY A 7 -35.43 3.62 -29.45
CA GLY A 7 -36.05 2.29 -29.47
C GLY A 7 -35.58 1.48 -28.26
N SER A 8 -35.88 1.92 -27.04
CA SER A 8 -35.64 1.14 -25.80
C SER A 8 -36.88 1.16 -24.90
N GLY A 9 -37.22 -0.02 -24.35
CA GLY A 9 -38.58 -0.34 -23.91
C GLY A 9 -39.05 0.35 -22.63
N ALA A 10 -39.63 1.54 -22.75
CA ALA A 10 -40.46 2.15 -21.71
C ALA A 10 -41.78 2.67 -22.31
N ARG A 11 -42.73 1.77 -22.59
CA ARG A 11 -44.11 2.17 -22.92
C ARG A 11 -44.70 2.87 -21.70
N TRP A 12 -44.99 4.15 -21.84
CA TRP A 12 -45.82 4.86 -20.85
C TRP A 12 -47.18 4.17 -20.76
N PRO A 13 -47.75 3.97 -19.57
CA PRO A 13 -49.13 3.52 -19.44
C PRO A 13 -50.04 4.45 -20.25
N SER A 14 -50.91 3.89 -21.10
CA SER A 14 -51.84 4.65 -21.96
C SER A 14 -52.69 5.66 -21.17
N THR A 15 -52.95 5.37 -19.90
CA THR A 15 -53.61 6.22 -18.92
C THR A 15 -52.87 7.52 -18.60
N LEU A 16 -51.52 7.54 -18.64
CA LEU A 16 -50.71 8.73 -18.34
C LEU A 16 -50.71 9.73 -19.49
N ALA A 17 -50.62 9.25 -20.74
CA ALA A 17 -50.77 10.10 -21.92
C ALA A 17 -52.18 10.71 -22.00
N ALA A 18 -53.22 9.91 -21.72
CA ALA A 18 -54.60 10.38 -21.62
C ALA A 18 -54.78 11.42 -20.49
N SER A 19 -54.18 11.20 -19.32
CA SER A 19 -54.25 12.13 -18.18
C SER A 19 -53.55 13.47 -18.47
N LEU A 20 -52.38 13.44 -19.14
CA LEU A 20 -51.67 14.66 -19.52
C LEU A 20 -52.42 15.42 -20.64
N ALA A 21 -53.03 14.70 -21.58
CA ALA A 21 -53.90 15.30 -22.59
C ALA A 21 -55.15 15.96 -21.98
N LEU A 22 -55.79 15.31 -20.99
CA LEU A 22 -56.90 15.88 -20.22
C LEU A 22 -56.47 17.13 -19.42
N LEU A 23 -55.31 17.11 -18.79
CA LEU A 23 -54.78 18.26 -18.06
C LEU A 23 -54.49 19.45 -18.99
N LEU A 24 -53.88 19.19 -20.15
CA LEU A 24 -53.61 20.21 -21.17
C LEU A 24 -54.87 20.70 -21.90
N ALA A 25 -55.91 19.86 -22.01
CA ALA A 25 -57.23 20.26 -22.50
C ALA A 25 -57.95 21.18 -21.49
N ALA A 26 -57.93 20.82 -20.19
CA ALA A 26 -58.47 21.65 -19.12
C ALA A 26 -57.77 23.03 -19.03
N LEU A 27 -56.45 23.06 -19.23
CA LEU A 27 -55.66 24.31 -19.28
C LEU A 27 -55.81 25.10 -20.60
N ARG A 28 -56.42 24.52 -21.65
CA ARG A 28 -56.67 25.19 -22.94
C ARG A 28 -58.07 25.81 -23.07
N VAL A 29 -58.89 25.79 -22.03
CA VAL A 29 -60.21 26.46 -22.02
C VAL A 29 -60.03 27.97 -22.01
N ARG A 30 -59.83 28.55 -23.20
CA ARG A 30 -60.06 29.98 -23.45
C ARG A 30 -61.54 30.29 -23.21
N ARG A 31 -61.81 31.45 -22.59
CA ARG A 31 -63.17 31.96 -22.32
C ARG A 31 -64.03 31.93 -23.59
N PRO A 32 -65.32 31.64 -23.46
CA PRO A 32 -66.29 32.71 -23.71
C PRO A 32 -67.17 33.03 -22.49
N ALA A 33 -67.96 34.09 -22.61
CA ALA A 33 -68.80 34.61 -21.55
C ALA A 33 -70.06 33.77 -21.28
N ALA A 34 -70.66 34.00 -20.11
CA ALA A 34 -71.97 33.49 -19.67
C ALA A 34 -72.13 31.96 -19.54
N LEU A 35 -71.87 31.44 -18.33
CA LEU A 35 -72.82 30.52 -17.69
C LEU A 35 -72.74 30.61 -16.15
N GLN A 36 -73.88 30.42 -15.49
CA GLN A 36 -74.03 30.57 -14.04
C GLN A 36 -73.63 29.30 -13.26
N ARG A 37 -73.27 29.50 -11.98
CA ARG A 37 -73.48 28.57 -10.84
C ARG A 37 -73.61 27.06 -11.15
N ARG A 38 -72.48 26.35 -11.25
CA ARG A 38 -72.21 24.96 -10.76
C ARG A 38 -70.89 24.48 -11.40
N GLY A 39 -69.80 24.40 -10.63
CA GLY A 39 -68.50 23.99 -11.20
C GLY A 39 -67.30 23.85 -10.26
N ALA A 40 -67.35 24.44 -9.05
CA ALA A 40 -66.22 24.36 -8.10
C ALA A 40 -65.86 22.92 -7.67
N GLY A 41 -66.84 22.00 -7.65
CA GLY A 41 -66.63 20.61 -7.22
C GLY A 41 -65.73 19.79 -8.14
N ALA A 42 -65.84 19.95 -9.47
CA ALA A 42 -65.10 19.09 -10.41
C ALA A 42 -63.58 19.34 -10.36
N GLY A 43 -63.16 20.59 -10.25
CA GLY A 43 -61.75 20.95 -10.07
C GLY A 43 -61.17 20.45 -8.74
N LEU A 44 -61.96 20.53 -7.65
CA LEU A 44 -61.59 20.01 -6.34
C LEU A 44 -61.46 18.48 -6.33
N VAL A 45 -62.37 17.75 -6.99
CA VAL A 45 -62.29 16.29 -7.12
C VAL A 45 -61.09 15.86 -7.96
N ALA A 46 -60.77 16.58 -9.05
CA ALA A 46 -59.58 16.31 -9.85
C ALA A 46 -58.27 16.53 -9.05
N LEU A 47 -58.19 17.61 -8.26
CA LEU A 47 -57.07 17.86 -7.34
C LEU A 47 -56.96 16.79 -6.23
N ALA A 48 -58.09 16.40 -5.64
CA ALA A 48 -58.15 15.33 -4.64
C ALA A 48 -57.71 13.96 -5.21
N ALA A 49 -58.05 13.66 -6.47
CA ALA A 49 -57.61 12.44 -7.16
C ALA A 49 -56.13 12.49 -7.58
N ALA A 50 -55.57 13.67 -7.87
CA ALA A 50 -54.16 13.84 -8.21
C ALA A 50 -53.23 13.80 -6.99
N LEU A 51 -53.68 14.28 -5.82
CA LEU A 51 -52.88 14.36 -4.59
C LEU A 51 -52.22 13.02 -4.15
N PRO A 52 -52.90 11.85 -4.18
CA PRO A 52 -52.26 10.56 -3.89
C PRO A 52 -51.12 10.23 -4.86
N TRP A 53 -51.30 10.47 -6.17
CA TRP A 53 -50.28 10.24 -7.19
C TRP A 53 -49.09 11.20 -7.05
N LEU A 54 -49.37 12.47 -6.74
CA LEU A 54 -48.34 13.48 -6.46
C LEU A 54 -47.54 13.13 -5.20
N ARG A 55 -48.21 12.63 -4.14
CA ARG A 55 -47.57 12.11 -2.93
C ARG A 55 -46.72 10.86 -3.21
N LEU A 56 -47.20 9.94 -4.06
CA LEU A 56 -46.48 8.72 -4.42
C LEU A 56 -45.28 8.99 -5.34
N LEU A 57 -45.39 9.97 -6.25
CA LEU A 57 -44.28 10.51 -7.02
C LEU A 57 -43.25 11.21 -6.13
N LEU A 58 -43.69 12.04 -5.18
CA LEU A 58 -42.79 12.69 -4.21
C LEU A 58 -42.11 11.68 -3.29
N LEU A 59 -42.82 10.61 -2.86
CA LEU A 59 -42.22 9.53 -2.08
C LEU A 59 -41.19 8.75 -2.90
N ARG A 60 -41.50 8.34 -4.14
CA ARG A 60 -40.54 7.67 -5.03
C ARG A 60 -39.34 8.56 -5.39
N TRP A 61 -39.57 9.85 -5.60
CA TRP A 61 -38.51 10.82 -5.82
C TRP A 61 -37.64 10.97 -4.57
N TRP A 62 -38.24 11.11 -3.38
CA TRP A 62 -37.53 11.23 -2.12
C TRP A 62 -36.76 9.94 -1.78
N GLU A 63 -37.33 8.77 -2.02
CA GLU A 63 -36.63 7.48 -1.95
C GLU A 63 -35.45 7.44 -2.93
N ALA A 64 -35.65 7.80 -4.21
CA ALA A 64 -34.56 7.83 -5.20
C ALA A 64 -33.42 8.81 -4.81
N GLN A 65 -33.74 9.96 -4.22
CA GLN A 65 -32.73 10.85 -3.63
C GLN A 65 -32.06 10.20 -2.42
N ARG A 66 -32.81 9.51 -1.55
CA ARG A 66 -32.30 8.81 -0.35
C ARG A 66 -31.38 7.63 -0.72
N TRP A 67 -31.68 6.90 -1.81
CA TRP A 67 -30.81 5.87 -2.40
C TRP A 67 -29.48 6.46 -2.89
N ARG A 68 -29.51 7.61 -3.58
CA ARG A 68 -28.30 8.31 -4.02
C ARG A 68 -27.49 8.90 -2.85
N ILE A 69 -28.16 9.36 -1.79
CA ILE A 69 -27.52 9.86 -0.55
C ILE A 69 -26.78 8.74 0.22
N ARG A 70 -27.10 7.46 0.00
CA ARG A 70 -26.36 6.33 0.61
C ARG A 70 -25.06 6.00 -0.11
N ARG A 71 -24.98 6.22 -1.44
CA ARG A 71 -23.77 5.98 -2.24
C ARG A 71 -22.75 7.11 -2.13
N ARG A 72 -22.18 7.27 -0.93
CA ARG A 72 -21.23 8.35 -0.60
C ARG A 72 -19.76 7.98 -0.77
N PHE A 73 -19.46 6.71 -1.01
CA PHE A 73 -18.10 6.20 -0.94
C PHE A 73 -17.63 5.79 -2.32
N LEU A 74 -16.42 6.20 -2.68
CA LEU A 74 -15.75 5.81 -3.91
C LEU A 74 -14.95 4.55 -3.61
N VAL A 75 -15.41 3.41 -4.12
CA VAL A 75 -14.71 2.14 -4.04
C VAL A 75 -13.73 2.07 -5.20
N PHE A 76 -12.47 1.75 -4.92
CA PHE A 76 -11.46 1.41 -5.91
C PHE A 76 -11.20 -0.09 -5.83
N ALA A 77 -11.42 -0.81 -6.92
CA ALA A 77 -11.06 -2.21 -7.09
C ALA A 77 -10.12 -2.38 -8.28
N SER A 78 -9.53 -3.56 -8.43
CA SER A 78 -8.81 -3.98 -9.63
C SER A 78 -9.22 -5.42 -9.97
N PRO A 79 -9.40 -5.76 -11.26
CA PRO A 79 -9.73 -7.13 -11.67
C PRO A 79 -8.53 -8.10 -11.60
N LEU A 80 -7.32 -7.63 -11.30
CA LEU A 80 -6.14 -8.50 -11.15
C LEU A 80 -6.19 -9.27 -9.83
N GLN A 81 -5.72 -10.52 -9.86
CA GLN A 81 -5.47 -11.33 -8.67
C GLN A 81 -4.57 -10.58 -7.67
N GLY A 82 -4.79 -10.81 -6.37
CA GLY A 82 -4.09 -10.09 -5.30
C GLY A 82 -4.53 -8.64 -5.07
N SER A 83 -5.42 -8.07 -5.88
CA SER A 83 -5.82 -6.67 -5.71
C SER A 83 -6.86 -6.48 -4.61
N VAL A 84 -6.53 -5.71 -3.57
CA VAL A 84 -7.52 -5.30 -2.57
C VAL A 84 -8.49 -4.25 -3.13
N THR A 85 -9.76 -4.43 -2.76
CA THR A 85 -10.76 -3.39 -2.90
C THR A 85 -10.61 -2.39 -1.76
N LYS A 86 -10.34 -1.11 -2.05
CA LYS A 86 -10.27 -0.02 -1.07
C LYS A 86 -11.50 0.87 -1.16
N GLN A 87 -11.85 1.58 -0.08
CA GLN A 87 -13.01 2.47 -0.07
C GLN A 87 -12.66 3.86 0.49
N ALA A 88 -12.76 4.88 -0.35
CA ALA A 88 -12.50 6.27 0.02
C ALA A 88 -13.79 7.06 0.26
N LEU A 89 -13.76 7.96 1.25
CA LEU A 89 -14.67 9.09 1.33
C LEU A 89 -14.15 10.21 0.40
N PRO A 90 -14.95 10.71 -0.57
CA PRO A 90 -14.56 11.87 -1.37
C PRO A 90 -14.42 13.10 -0.46
N PHE A 91 -13.19 13.60 -0.33
CA PHE A 91 -12.84 14.63 0.64
C PHE A 91 -13.24 16.03 0.16
N GLY A 92 -13.94 16.79 1.01
CA GLY A 92 -14.30 18.18 0.74
C GLY A 92 -14.81 18.87 2.00
N ARG A 93 -14.14 19.95 2.43
CA ARG A 93 -14.44 20.66 3.69
C ARG A 93 -15.82 21.37 3.70
N ASP A 94 -16.42 21.53 2.52
CA ASP A 94 -17.78 22.06 2.32
C ASP A 94 -18.65 21.04 1.55
N ALA A 95 -18.92 19.88 2.14
CA ALA A 95 -19.78 18.84 1.56
C ALA A 95 -21.29 19.21 1.53
N ARG A 96 -21.64 20.49 1.34
CA ARG A 96 -22.91 20.86 0.71
C ARG A 96 -22.69 20.76 -0.80
N PRO A 97 -23.43 19.92 -1.55
CA PRO A 97 -23.21 19.77 -2.99
C PRO A 97 -23.51 21.09 -3.71
N ARG A 98 -22.45 21.85 -4.02
CA ARG A 98 -22.47 23.08 -4.84
C ARG A 98 -22.29 22.80 -6.34
N TRP A 99 -22.46 21.55 -6.77
CA TRP A 99 -22.35 21.13 -8.16
C TRP A 99 -23.72 21.17 -8.87
N PRO A 100 -23.89 21.99 -9.92
CA PRO A 100 -25.10 21.99 -10.73
C PRO A 100 -25.13 20.78 -11.70
N TRP A 101 -25.89 19.76 -11.34
CA TRP A 101 -26.63 18.86 -12.23
C TRP A 101 -26.00 18.43 -13.58
N SER A 102 -24.77 17.89 -13.57
CA SER A 102 -24.30 16.97 -14.61
C SER A 102 -23.30 15.99 -14.01
N TRP A 103 -23.73 14.76 -13.71
CA TRP A 103 -22.88 13.73 -13.13
C TRP A 103 -22.09 13.01 -14.24
N GLY A 104 -20.80 12.76 -13.97
CA GLY A 104 -20.03 11.76 -14.72
C GLY A 104 -20.54 10.34 -14.42
N PRO A 105 -19.94 9.30 -15.03
CA PRO A 105 -20.41 7.93 -14.85
C PRO A 105 -20.27 7.46 -13.39
N ASP A 106 -21.27 6.69 -12.89
CA ASP A 106 -21.28 6.09 -11.54
C ASP A 106 -20.12 5.11 -11.28
N ARG A 107 -19.39 4.76 -12.35
CA ARG A 107 -18.27 3.82 -12.41
C ARG A 107 -17.28 4.32 -13.47
N TRP A 108 -16.03 4.49 -13.08
CA TRP A 108 -14.90 4.81 -13.94
C TRP A 108 -14.00 3.58 -14.04
N ARG A 109 -13.58 3.22 -15.25
CA ARG A 109 -12.51 2.25 -15.47
C ARG A 109 -11.34 2.96 -16.11
N GLY A 110 -10.14 2.59 -15.69
CA GLY A 110 -8.91 3.08 -16.27
C GLY A 110 -7.74 2.33 -15.68
N PHE A 111 -6.59 2.99 -15.60
CA PHE A 111 -5.36 2.38 -15.12
C PHE A 111 -4.71 3.28 -14.07
N CYS A 112 -4.10 2.66 -13.05
CA CYS A 112 -3.35 3.39 -12.04
C CYS A 112 -2.24 4.20 -12.73
N PRO A 113 -2.16 5.53 -12.52
CA PRO A 113 -1.16 6.36 -13.20
C PRO A 113 0.27 6.00 -12.82
N ASN A 114 0.47 5.34 -11.67
CA ASN A 114 1.76 4.84 -11.20
C ASN A 114 2.06 3.45 -11.79
N CYS A 115 1.49 2.38 -11.22
CA CYS A 115 1.80 0.99 -11.55
C CYS A 115 1.11 0.41 -12.80
N LYS A 116 0.32 1.21 -13.53
CA LYS A 116 -0.41 0.83 -14.76
C LYS A 116 -1.39 -0.35 -14.64
N ARG A 117 -1.65 -0.87 -13.43
CA ARG A 117 -2.69 -1.89 -13.18
C ARG A 117 -4.09 -1.32 -13.49
N PRO A 118 -5.03 -2.11 -14.03
CA PRO A 118 -6.41 -1.69 -14.26
C PRO A 118 -7.09 -1.34 -12.93
N VAL A 119 -7.82 -0.23 -12.89
CA VAL A 119 -8.55 0.24 -11.71
C VAL A 119 -10.00 0.50 -12.11
N ASP A 120 -10.92 -0.02 -11.29
CA ASP A 120 -12.36 0.15 -11.40
C ASP A 120 -12.84 0.94 -10.18
N ALA A 121 -13.20 2.20 -10.39
CA ALA A 121 -13.60 3.14 -9.35
C ALA A 121 -15.12 3.41 -9.43
N TYR A 122 -15.90 3.02 -8.43
CA TYR A 122 -17.37 3.14 -8.47
C TYR A 122 -17.99 3.61 -7.16
N LEU A 123 -19.16 4.25 -7.25
CA LEU A 123 -19.88 4.74 -6.07
C LEU A 123 -20.68 3.62 -5.37
N SER A 124 -20.39 3.40 -4.08
CA SER A 124 -21.03 2.38 -3.24
C SER A 124 -21.56 2.97 -1.92
N GLU A 125 -22.40 2.19 -1.23
CA GLU A 125 -22.69 2.43 0.19
C GLU A 125 -21.40 2.25 1.02
N ALA A 126 -21.39 2.79 2.24
CA ALA A 126 -20.32 2.50 3.20
C ALA A 126 -20.10 0.99 3.31
N TRP A 127 -18.85 0.54 3.39
CA TRP A 127 -18.53 -0.73 3.99
C TRP A 127 -19.23 -0.80 5.33
N ARG A 128 -20.19 -1.72 5.43
CA ARG A 128 -20.70 -2.11 6.73
C ARG A 128 -19.58 -2.96 7.31
N THR A 129 -18.94 -2.47 8.37
CA THR A 129 -18.22 -3.35 9.29
C THR A 129 -19.18 -4.49 9.61
N ILE A 130 -18.85 -5.70 9.17
CA ILE A 130 -19.70 -6.85 9.42
C ILE A 130 -19.69 -7.00 10.93
N ALA A 131 -20.84 -6.77 11.56
CA ALA A 131 -20.93 -6.92 13.00
C ALA A 131 -20.66 -8.40 13.32
N PRO A 132 -19.86 -8.72 14.36
CA PRO A 132 -19.65 -10.09 14.79
C PRO A 132 -20.97 -10.85 14.86
N ALA A 133 -20.96 -12.07 14.31
CA ALA A 133 -22.07 -12.99 14.40
C ALA A 133 -22.45 -13.17 15.89
N GLN A 134 -23.74 -13.33 16.18
CA GLN A 134 -24.25 -13.21 17.55
C GLN A 134 -23.60 -14.23 18.51
N GLU A 135 -23.26 -15.39 17.98
CA GLU A 135 -22.62 -16.52 18.64
C GLU A 135 -21.12 -16.33 18.94
N VAL A 136 -20.44 -15.34 18.36
CA VAL A 136 -19.04 -15.00 18.67
C VAL A 136 -18.89 -13.79 19.57
N ARG A 137 -19.98 -13.05 19.83
CA ARG A 137 -19.94 -11.82 20.64
C ARG A 137 -19.46 -12.08 22.06
N GLY A 138 -18.53 -11.25 22.52
CA GLY A 138 -17.87 -11.38 23.83
C GLY A 138 -16.86 -12.53 23.94
N LYS A 139 -16.64 -13.32 22.88
CA LYS A 139 -15.54 -14.30 22.83
C LYS A 139 -14.27 -13.60 22.37
N TYR A 140 -13.27 -13.53 23.24
CA TYR A 140 -11.98 -12.92 22.93
C TYR A 140 -10.84 -13.87 23.26
N ALA A 141 -9.71 -13.70 22.56
CA ALA A 141 -8.47 -14.43 22.83
C ALA A 141 -7.23 -13.53 22.79
N PHE A 142 -6.26 -13.83 23.64
CA PHE A 142 -4.85 -13.48 23.39
C PHE A 142 -4.27 -14.49 22.41
N LEU A 143 -3.52 -13.99 21.45
CA LEU A 143 -3.00 -14.77 20.33
C LEU A 143 -1.48 -14.62 20.25
N ILE A 144 -0.78 -15.75 20.20
CA ILE A 144 0.63 -15.81 19.79
C ILE A 144 0.77 -16.72 18.58
N CYS A 145 1.85 -16.54 17.82
CA CYS A 145 2.21 -17.38 16.69
C CYS A 145 3.68 -17.79 16.81
N LEU A 146 3.96 -19.10 16.78
CA LEU A 146 5.30 -19.68 16.88
C LEU A 146 5.66 -20.44 15.61
N TRP A 147 6.95 -20.44 15.29
CA TRP A 147 7.54 -21.27 14.25
C TRP A 147 8.98 -21.64 14.58
N GLY A 148 9.42 -22.76 14.02
CA GLY A 148 10.77 -23.30 14.18
C GLY A 148 11.08 -23.85 15.58
N SER A 149 12.30 -24.34 15.73
CA SER A 149 12.76 -25.13 16.88
C SER A 149 13.38 -24.33 18.03
N SER A 150 13.13 -23.02 18.11
CA SER A 150 13.81 -22.16 19.08
C SER A 150 13.32 -22.36 20.52
N ALA A 151 14.18 -22.90 21.38
CA ALA A 151 13.97 -22.98 22.82
C ALA A 151 13.69 -21.61 23.47
N ASN A 152 14.36 -20.56 22.96
CA ASN A 152 14.12 -19.16 23.36
C ASN A 152 12.66 -18.75 23.15
N TYR A 153 12.05 -19.18 22.04
CA TYR A 153 10.67 -18.82 21.71
C TYR A 153 9.66 -19.57 22.59
N LEU A 154 9.95 -20.82 22.95
CA LEU A 154 9.17 -21.56 23.94
C LEU A 154 9.16 -20.81 25.28
N VAL A 155 10.33 -20.47 25.84
CA VAL A 155 10.40 -19.83 27.16
C VAL A 155 9.72 -18.46 27.17
N GLY A 156 9.88 -17.64 26.11
CA GLY A 156 9.13 -16.39 25.96
C GLY A 156 7.62 -16.58 25.96
N ALA A 157 7.11 -17.50 25.13
CA ALA A 157 5.69 -17.84 25.06
C ALA A 157 5.12 -18.38 26.38
N MET A 158 5.91 -19.18 27.11
CA MET A 158 5.51 -19.74 28.40
C MET A 158 5.43 -18.67 29.49
N VAL A 159 6.43 -17.80 29.62
CA VAL A 159 6.40 -16.68 30.59
C VAL A 159 5.29 -15.69 30.25
N LEU A 160 5.06 -15.37 28.98
CA LEU A 160 3.92 -14.55 28.55
C LEU A 160 2.59 -15.18 28.96
N GLY A 161 2.37 -16.46 28.65
CA GLY A 161 1.12 -17.17 28.94
C GLY A 161 0.84 -17.25 30.45
N TYR A 162 1.88 -17.46 31.24
CA TYR A 162 1.79 -17.43 32.70
C TYR A 162 1.53 -16.01 33.23
N SER A 163 2.17 -14.99 32.64
CA SER A 163 1.96 -13.59 33.01
C SER A 163 0.53 -13.11 32.71
N LEU A 164 -0.10 -13.61 31.65
CA LEU A 164 -1.54 -13.45 31.41
C LEU A 164 -2.36 -14.19 32.47
N LYS A 165 -2.07 -15.48 32.70
CA LYS A 165 -2.80 -16.33 33.67
C LYS A 165 -2.85 -15.72 35.07
N ARG A 166 -1.70 -15.28 35.62
CA ARG A 166 -1.59 -14.73 36.99
C ARG A 166 -2.39 -13.44 37.19
N THR A 167 -2.73 -12.72 36.12
CA THR A 167 -3.53 -11.47 36.19
C THR A 167 -5.04 -11.71 36.21
N GLY A 168 -5.48 -12.97 36.25
CA GLY A 168 -6.89 -13.32 36.40
C GLY A 168 -7.74 -13.05 35.16
N SER A 169 -7.14 -12.92 33.98
CA SER A 169 -7.91 -12.79 32.74
C SER A 169 -8.78 -14.01 32.49
N ARG A 170 -10.01 -13.74 32.03
CA ARG A 170 -11.02 -14.76 31.67
C ARG A 170 -10.99 -15.18 30.19
N HIS A 171 -10.14 -14.55 29.38
CA HIS A 171 -10.15 -14.73 27.93
C HIS A 171 -9.23 -15.88 27.49
N SER A 172 -9.52 -16.46 26.32
CA SER A 172 -8.76 -17.60 25.80
C SER A 172 -7.30 -17.20 25.52
N ARG A 173 -6.40 -18.16 25.63
CA ARG A 173 -4.98 -18.01 25.25
C ARG A 173 -4.71 -18.99 24.12
N VAL A 174 -4.58 -18.52 22.90
CA VAL A 174 -4.39 -19.34 21.68
C VAL A 174 -2.96 -19.22 21.19
N CYS A 175 -2.33 -20.36 20.92
CA CYS A 175 -1.00 -20.44 20.30
C CYS A 175 -1.14 -21.11 18.94
N LEU A 176 -0.98 -20.34 17.86
CA LEU A 176 -0.82 -20.91 16.53
C LEU A 176 0.64 -21.37 16.37
N TYR A 177 0.85 -22.57 15.85
CA TYR A 177 2.20 -23.11 15.64
C TYR A 177 2.32 -23.84 14.30
N THR A 178 3.49 -23.77 13.68
CA THR A 178 3.81 -24.52 12.45
C THR A 178 4.46 -25.86 12.75
N ASP A 179 4.46 -26.77 11.77
CA ASP A 179 4.99 -28.13 11.88
C ASP A 179 6.48 -28.22 12.24
N ASP A 180 7.26 -27.18 11.91
CA ASP A 180 8.66 -27.01 12.33
C ASP A 180 8.85 -26.66 13.83
N VAL A 181 7.77 -26.54 14.62
CA VAL A 181 7.83 -26.45 16.08
C VAL A 181 7.86 -27.86 16.71
N PRO A 182 8.91 -28.22 17.48
CA PRO A 182 9.06 -29.56 18.06
C PRO A 182 7.86 -29.99 18.91
N ALA A 183 7.42 -31.24 18.75
CA ALA A 183 6.28 -31.79 19.50
C ALA A 183 6.42 -31.65 21.03
N GLY A 184 7.65 -31.77 21.57
CA GLY A 184 7.93 -31.53 22.99
C GLY A 184 7.74 -30.06 23.42
N HIS A 185 7.97 -29.09 22.53
CA HIS A 185 7.63 -27.69 22.79
C HIS A 185 6.10 -27.51 22.82
N VAL A 186 5.38 -28.14 21.88
CA VAL A 186 3.90 -28.10 21.83
C VAL A 186 3.28 -28.75 23.08
N GLU A 187 3.83 -29.86 23.56
CA GLU A 187 3.42 -30.51 24.83
C GLU A 187 3.52 -29.52 26.01
N ILE A 188 4.63 -28.79 26.11
CA ILE A 188 4.86 -27.79 27.16
C ILE A 188 3.93 -26.58 27.01
N LEU A 189 3.78 -26.05 25.78
CA LEU A 189 2.86 -24.93 25.48
C LEU A 189 1.42 -25.25 25.86
N SER A 190 0.97 -26.50 25.62
CA SER A 190 -0.40 -26.95 25.89
C SER A 190 -0.81 -26.87 27.37
N ARG A 191 0.15 -26.69 28.28
CA ARG A 191 -0.11 -26.46 29.71
C ARG A 191 -0.70 -25.08 30.01
N LEU A 192 -0.51 -24.09 29.12
CA LEU A 192 -0.98 -22.71 29.27
C LEU A 192 -1.84 -22.21 28.10
N TRP A 193 -1.63 -22.76 26.91
CA TRP A 193 -2.18 -22.29 25.63
C TRP A 193 -3.05 -23.36 24.95
N ASP A 194 -4.11 -22.92 24.28
CA ASP A 194 -4.82 -23.67 23.24
C ASP A 194 -3.94 -23.69 21.98
N CYS A 195 -3.11 -24.73 21.87
CA CYS A 195 -2.14 -24.91 20.78
C CYS A 195 -2.83 -25.47 19.52
N ARG A 196 -2.69 -24.79 18.38
CA ARG A 196 -3.31 -25.18 17.12
C ARG A 196 -2.32 -25.17 15.96
N PRO A 197 -2.23 -26.26 15.17
CA PRO A 197 -1.35 -26.31 14.02
C PRO A 197 -1.87 -25.40 12.90
N ILE A 198 -0.94 -24.74 12.24
CA ILE A 198 -1.16 -23.93 11.04
C ILE A 198 -0.05 -24.20 10.03
N GLU A 199 -0.30 -23.86 8.77
CA GLU A 199 0.72 -23.81 7.73
C GLU A 199 1.48 -22.49 7.75
N HIS A 200 2.73 -22.53 7.31
CA HIS A 200 3.51 -21.34 6.97
C HIS A 200 2.78 -20.45 5.95
N VAL A 201 3.19 -19.20 5.91
CA VAL A 201 2.74 -18.21 4.92
C VAL A 201 3.94 -17.85 4.06
N ASP A 202 3.95 -18.40 2.84
CA ASP A 202 4.86 -17.92 1.80
C ASP A 202 4.46 -16.48 1.43
N ALA A 203 5.42 -15.57 1.47
CA ALA A 203 5.24 -14.16 1.24
C ALA A 203 6.47 -13.59 0.54
N CYS A 204 6.28 -12.53 -0.26
CA CYS A 204 7.33 -11.86 -1.01
C CYS A 204 8.19 -10.96 -0.10
N VAL A 205 8.82 -11.54 0.92
CA VAL A 205 9.60 -10.85 1.97
C VAL A 205 10.73 -10.01 1.37
N ARG A 206 11.35 -10.45 0.25
CA ARG A 206 12.35 -9.66 -0.48
C ARG A 206 11.80 -8.34 -1.05
N SER A 207 10.49 -8.21 -1.30
CA SER A 207 9.80 -6.98 -1.70
C SER A 207 9.29 -6.15 -0.50
N LEU A 208 9.12 -6.80 0.66
CA LEU A 208 8.51 -6.22 1.87
C LEU A 208 9.52 -5.83 2.96
N SER A 209 10.76 -6.33 2.91
CA SER A 209 11.80 -6.14 3.91
C SER A 209 13.08 -5.50 3.34
N PHE A 210 13.75 -4.69 4.16
CA PHE A 210 15.13 -4.26 3.90
C PHE A 210 16.20 -5.30 4.32
N SER A 211 15.82 -6.35 5.04
CA SER A 211 16.78 -7.36 5.50
C SER A 211 17.25 -8.24 4.34
N GLU A 212 18.52 -8.10 3.97
CA GLU A 212 19.23 -9.06 3.10
C GLU A 212 19.55 -10.37 3.82
N LYS A 213 19.44 -10.40 5.16
CA LYS A 213 19.49 -11.62 5.98
C LYS A 213 18.09 -12.22 6.03
N GLU A 214 17.93 -13.40 5.44
CA GLU A 214 16.62 -13.97 5.13
C GLU A 214 15.87 -14.42 6.42
N ASP A 215 16.59 -15.06 7.36
CA ASP A 215 16.02 -15.81 8.50
C ASP A 215 15.02 -15.08 9.41
N ARG A 216 15.28 -13.81 9.82
CA ARG A 216 14.51 -13.20 10.94
C ARG A 216 13.04 -12.94 10.59
N PHE A 217 12.78 -12.55 9.34
CA PHE A 217 11.46 -12.07 8.92
C PHE A 217 10.84 -12.90 7.79
N GLU A 218 11.51 -13.95 7.30
CA GLU A 218 10.98 -14.87 6.28
C GLU A 218 9.55 -15.34 6.61
N LYS A 219 9.35 -15.80 7.84
CA LYS A 219 8.10 -16.42 8.32
C LYS A 219 7.19 -15.47 9.13
N VAL A 220 7.51 -14.17 9.19
CA VAL A 220 6.78 -13.24 10.09
C VAL A 220 5.33 -13.01 9.69
N PHE A 221 5.00 -13.17 8.40
CA PHE A 221 3.63 -13.08 7.90
C PHE A 221 2.75 -14.26 8.33
N THR A 222 3.32 -15.36 8.83
CA THR A 222 2.57 -16.48 9.44
C THR A 222 1.69 -16.01 10.61
N LYS A 223 2.06 -14.92 11.31
CA LYS A 223 1.21 -14.24 12.30
C LYS A 223 -0.21 -13.91 11.78
N LEU A 224 -0.36 -13.60 10.48
CA LEU A 224 -1.64 -13.21 9.87
C LEU A 224 -2.65 -14.35 9.78
N ARG A 225 -2.23 -15.62 9.97
CA ARG A 225 -3.15 -16.77 10.17
C ARG A 225 -4.13 -16.54 11.32
N GLY A 226 -3.81 -15.64 12.27
CA GLY A 226 -4.73 -15.15 13.30
C GLY A 226 -6.04 -14.55 12.80
N MET A 227 -6.11 -14.11 11.53
CA MET A 227 -7.35 -13.66 10.89
C MET A 227 -8.37 -14.79 10.68
N GLN A 228 -7.91 -16.06 10.65
CA GLN A 228 -8.77 -17.22 10.43
C GLN A 228 -9.54 -17.66 11.70
N LEU A 229 -9.23 -17.09 12.87
CA LEU A 229 -9.83 -17.39 14.18
C LEU A 229 -11.23 -16.76 14.38
N THR A 230 -12.10 -16.99 13.39
CA THR A 230 -13.43 -16.40 13.24
C THR A 230 -14.45 -16.81 14.31
N GLU A 231 -14.12 -17.77 15.19
CA GLU A 231 -14.93 -18.11 16.36
C GLU A 231 -14.79 -17.11 17.52
N PHE A 232 -13.85 -16.17 17.44
CA PHE A 232 -13.69 -15.05 18.37
C PHE A 232 -14.14 -13.73 17.72
N GLU A 233 -14.79 -12.85 18.49
CA GLU A 233 -15.11 -11.49 18.06
C GLU A 233 -13.85 -10.63 17.91
N LYS A 234 -12.86 -10.79 18.78
CA LYS A 234 -11.58 -10.06 18.71
C LYS A 234 -10.44 -10.94 19.20
N VAL A 235 -9.28 -10.76 18.59
CA VAL A 235 -8.02 -11.33 19.10
C VAL A 235 -7.03 -10.20 19.34
N LEU A 236 -6.31 -10.30 20.45
CA LEU A 236 -5.15 -9.46 20.76
C LEU A 236 -3.91 -10.25 20.36
N MET A 237 -3.36 -9.96 19.19
CA MET A 237 -2.08 -10.47 18.73
C MET A 237 -0.97 -9.90 19.62
N MET A 238 -0.11 -10.80 20.11
CA MET A 238 0.97 -10.50 21.04
C MET A 238 2.27 -11.14 20.55
N ASP A 239 3.35 -10.36 20.54
CA ASP A 239 4.70 -10.92 20.42
C ASP A 239 5.07 -11.68 21.70
N ILE A 240 5.98 -12.64 21.58
CA ILE A 240 6.38 -13.53 22.69
C ILE A 240 7.48 -12.94 23.60
N ASP A 241 8.01 -11.75 23.28
CA ASP A 241 8.97 -10.99 24.08
C ASP A 241 8.28 -9.93 24.96
N LEU A 242 7.12 -10.30 25.51
CA LEU A 242 6.28 -9.48 26.37
C LEU A 242 6.18 -10.04 27.79
N LEU A 243 5.96 -9.14 28.76
CA LEU A 243 5.57 -9.47 30.13
C LEU A 243 4.33 -8.65 30.53
N VAL A 244 3.25 -9.33 30.90
CA VAL A 244 2.02 -8.70 31.37
C VAL A 244 2.06 -8.54 32.89
N ARG A 245 1.82 -7.32 33.37
CA ARG A 245 2.02 -6.90 34.78
C ARG A 245 0.73 -6.70 35.57
N SER A 246 -0.37 -6.35 34.91
CA SER A 246 -1.73 -6.43 35.46
C SER A 246 -2.70 -6.97 34.42
N ASN A 247 -3.97 -7.16 34.80
CA ASN A 247 -5.01 -7.46 33.82
C ASN A 247 -5.06 -6.36 32.73
N ILE A 248 -5.40 -6.76 31.51
CA ILE A 248 -5.45 -5.94 30.28
C ILE A 248 -6.71 -6.25 29.45
N ASP A 249 -7.73 -6.87 30.05
CA ASP A 249 -8.95 -7.31 29.37
C ASP A 249 -9.73 -6.10 28.78
N GLU A 250 -9.54 -4.91 29.34
CA GLU A 250 -10.10 -3.64 28.84
C GLU A 250 -9.64 -3.29 27.42
N LEU A 251 -8.52 -3.86 26.94
CA LEU A 251 -8.11 -3.67 25.54
C LEU A 251 -9.13 -4.28 24.57
N PHE A 252 -9.88 -5.31 24.95
CA PHE A 252 -10.93 -5.88 24.10
C PHE A 252 -12.16 -4.98 23.96
N ASP A 253 -12.33 -3.95 24.80
CA ASP A 253 -13.41 -2.96 24.64
C ASP A 253 -13.09 -1.94 23.53
N LEU A 254 -11.83 -1.83 23.09
CA LEU A 254 -11.42 -0.89 22.04
C LEU A 254 -11.99 -1.28 20.65
N PRO A 255 -12.32 -0.30 19.79
CA PRO A 255 -12.62 -0.56 18.38
C PRO A 255 -11.38 -1.07 17.63
N ALA A 256 -11.52 -2.19 16.93
CA ALA A 256 -10.49 -2.74 16.05
C ALA A 256 -10.49 -2.06 14.66
N PRO A 257 -9.33 -1.94 13.98
CA PRO A 257 -8.00 -2.33 14.45
C PRO A 257 -7.44 -1.34 15.48
N ALA A 258 -6.72 -1.84 16.50
CA ALA A 258 -6.06 -1.01 17.49
C ALA A 258 -4.60 -1.42 17.72
N ALA A 259 -3.69 -0.45 17.77
CA ALA A 259 -2.26 -0.69 18.04
C ALA A 259 -1.55 0.58 18.54
N MET A 260 -0.33 0.43 19.05
CA MET A 260 0.50 1.57 19.43
C MET A 260 1.12 2.23 18.19
N ARG A 261 0.85 3.52 17.98
CA ARG A 261 1.56 4.33 16.97
C ARG A 261 3.04 4.46 17.35
N ARG A 262 3.95 4.23 16.38
CA ARG A 262 5.40 4.39 16.57
C ARG A 262 5.83 5.86 16.55
N GLY A 263 6.95 6.11 17.23
CA GLY A 263 7.56 7.43 17.40
C GLY A 263 7.50 7.89 18.87
N MET A 264 8.14 9.01 19.15
CA MET A 264 8.02 9.67 20.45
C MET A 264 6.78 10.56 20.47
N ASN A 265 5.93 10.34 21.47
CA ASN A 265 4.79 11.19 21.80
C ASN A 265 5.27 12.31 22.74
N ASP A 266 5.87 13.36 22.20
CA ASP A 266 6.56 14.41 22.98
C ASP A 266 5.74 15.69 23.21
N ARG A 267 4.89 16.09 22.25
CA ARG A 267 4.15 17.36 22.30
C ARG A 267 2.63 17.20 22.44
N PHE A 268 2.08 16.12 21.89
CA PHE A 268 0.66 15.76 21.97
C PHE A 268 0.55 14.22 22.03
N PRO A 269 0.67 13.60 23.22
CA PRO A 269 0.56 12.15 23.35
C PRO A 269 -0.86 11.68 23.07
N TYR A 270 -0.98 10.65 22.23
CA TYR A 270 -2.21 9.90 22.08
C TYR A 270 -2.41 9.02 23.32
N ARG A 271 -3.65 8.91 23.79
CA ARG A 271 -4.04 8.04 24.90
C ARG A 271 -4.65 6.74 24.39
N THR A 272 -4.63 5.68 25.20
CA THR A 272 -5.40 4.47 24.91
C THR A 272 -6.87 4.83 24.65
N GLY A 273 -7.40 4.41 23.50
CA GLY A 273 -8.75 4.76 23.04
C GLY A 273 -8.86 5.96 22.10
N ASP A 274 -7.81 6.77 21.92
CA ASP A 274 -7.83 7.87 20.95
C ASP A 274 -7.89 7.34 19.51
N LYS A 275 -8.56 8.08 18.62
CA LYS A 275 -8.62 7.73 17.20
C LYS A 275 -7.34 8.13 16.48
N LEU A 276 -6.78 7.21 15.71
CA LEU A 276 -5.65 7.47 14.82
C LEU A 276 -6.15 7.61 13.38
N ASP A 277 -5.57 8.55 12.65
CA ASP A 277 -5.75 8.67 11.20
C ASP A 277 -4.57 7.97 10.51
N GLY A 278 -4.79 6.75 9.99
CA GLY A 278 -3.72 5.92 9.41
C GLY A 278 -3.00 6.56 8.23
N ARG A 279 -3.65 7.51 7.54
CA ARG A 279 -3.02 8.34 6.50
C ARG A 279 -1.83 9.15 7.01
N ASN A 280 -1.77 9.47 8.30
CA ASN A 280 -0.64 10.16 8.93
C ASN A 280 0.64 9.32 8.97
N PHE A 281 0.56 8.00 8.73
CA PHE A 281 1.73 7.13 8.61
C PHE A 281 2.57 7.42 7.35
N PHE A 282 1.98 8.09 6.35
CA PHE A 282 2.57 8.37 5.03
C PHE A 282 2.95 9.84 4.81
N LEU A 283 2.74 10.71 5.82
CA LEU A 283 3.05 12.14 5.74
C LEU A 283 4.55 12.45 5.94
N GLY A 284 5.42 11.64 5.32
CA GLY A 284 6.86 11.87 5.31
C GLY A 284 7.18 13.26 4.77
N ARG A 285 7.98 14.03 5.50
CA ARG A 285 8.27 15.46 5.21
C ARG A 285 9.21 15.66 4.01
N ASP A 286 9.69 14.58 3.40
CA ASP A 286 10.60 14.60 2.25
C ASP A 286 9.82 14.64 0.93
N ARG A 287 9.77 15.81 0.29
CA ARG A 287 9.15 16.02 -1.03
C ARG A 287 10.05 15.62 -2.20
N THR A 288 11.25 15.11 -1.95
CA THR A 288 12.32 14.92 -2.94
C THR A 288 12.65 13.46 -3.25
N LYS A 289 12.15 12.50 -2.47
CA LYS A 289 12.46 11.06 -2.59
C LYS A 289 11.20 10.17 -2.69
N TRP A 290 10.31 10.53 -3.62
CA TRP A 290 9.02 9.87 -3.91
C TRP A 290 7.92 10.12 -2.87
N SER A 291 6.75 10.58 -3.34
CA SER A 291 5.58 10.93 -2.51
C SER A 291 4.78 9.73 -1.99
N TRP A 292 5.44 8.59 -1.76
CA TRP A 292 4.82 7.29 -1.50
C TRP A 292 5.52 6.50 -0.37
N GLY A 293 6.39 7.16 0.41
CA GLY A 293 7.11 6.54 1.52
C GLY A 293 6.30 6.48 2.82
N GLN A 294 6.34 5.34 3.50
CA GLN A 294 5.82 5.20 4.86
C GLN A 294 6.82 5.81 5.87
N GLY A 295 6.48 6.95 6.48
CA GLY A 295 7.34 7.67 7.43
C GLY A 295 7.20 7.25 8.89
N THR A 296 6.09 6.62 9.26
CA THR A 296 5.88 5.95 10.56
C THR A 296 4.82 4.85 10.42
N GLY A 297 4.34 4.25 11.50
CA GLY A 297 3.30 3.22 11.45
C GLY A 297 2.88 2.81 12.86
N ILE A 298 2.36 1.60 12.99
CA ILE A 298 2.10 0.97 14.29
C ILE A 298 3.23 0.03 14.71
N ASN A 299 3.26 -0.30 16.01
CA ASN A 299 4.00 -1.43 16.56
C ASN A 299 3.05 -2.62 16.65
N ALA A 300 3.33 -3.71 15.94
CA ALA A 300 2.43 -4.87 15.87
C ALA A 300 2.61 -5.87 17.02
N GLY A 301 3.54 -5.63 17.95
CA GLY A 301 3.80 -6.54 19.07
C GLY A 301 2.67 -6.61 20.10
N VAL A 302 1.80 -5.60 20.16
CA VAL A 302 0.49 -5.68 20.82
C VAL A 302 -0.53 -5.02 19.90
N MET A 303 -1.39 -5.83 19.29
CA MET A 303 -2.34 -5.37 18.28
C MET A 303 -3.67 -6.12 18.36
N LEU A 304 -4.76 -5.36 18.41
CA LEU A 304 -6.13 -5.85 18.45
C LEU A 304 -6.73 -5.83 17.04
N TRP A 305 -7.25 -6.96 16.57
CA TRP A 305 -8.03 -7.01 15.32
C TRP A 305 -9.28 -7.90 15.44
N HIS A 306 -10.19 -7.72 14.47
CA HIS A 306 -11.34 -8.57 14.25
C HIS A 306 -10.95 -9.68 13.26
N PRO A 307 -10.97 -10.97 13.64
CA PRO A 307 -10.71 -12.05 12.70
C PRO A 307 -11.76 -12.07 11.58
N ASP A 308 -11.31 -12.12 10.33
CA ASP A 308 -12.18 -12.15 9.15
C ASP A 308 -11.48 -12.92 8.02
N ALA A 309 -12.11 -13.99 7.53
CA ALA A 309 -11.53 -14.87 6.52
C ALA A 309 -11.37 -14.20 5.15
N SER A 310 -12.24 -13.24 4.78
CA SER A 310 -12.10 -12.50 3.53
C SER A 310 -10.95 -11.49 3.58
N THR A 311 -10.67 -10.96 4.77
CA THR A 311 -9.51 -10.10 5.05
C THR A 311 -8.22 -10.91 5.03
N TRP A 312 -8.24 -12.14 5.58
CA TRP A 312 -7.16 -13.11 5.44
C TRP A 312 -6.83 -13.39 3.96
N GLU A 313 -7.81 -13.82 3.17
CA GLU A 313 -7.63 -14.15 1.75
C GLU A 313 -7.07 -12.96 0.95
N GLN A 314 -7.55 -11.75 1.23
CA GLN A 314 -7.02 -10.52 0.66
C GLN A 314 -5.57 -10.24 1.08
N MET A 315 -5.25 -10.32 2.37
CA MET A 315 -3.89 -10.09 2.87
C MET A 315 -2.91 -11.11 2.28
N LEU A 316 -3.29 -12.39 2.25
CA LEU A 316 -2.49 -13.48 1.66
C LEU A 316 -2.22 -13.20 0.18
N ALA A 317 -3.25 -12.84 -0.59
CA ALA A 317 -3.11 -12.57 -2.01
C ALA A 317 -2.33 -11.29 -2.32
N GLU A 318 -2.32 -10.28 -1.44
CA GLU A 318 -1.40 -9.12 -1.56
C GLU A 318 0.06 -9.55 -1.33
N ILE A 319 0.36 -10.18 -0.19
CA ILE A 319 1.75 -10.49 0.21
C ILE A 319 2.42 -11.57 -0.66
N GLN A 320 1.63 -12.42 -1.31
CA GLN A 320 2.11 -13.42 -2.27
C GLN A 320 2.36 -12.86 -3.67
N GLU A 321 1.73 -11.74 -4.04
CA GLU A 321 1.84 -11.14 -5.38
C GLU A 321 3.14 -10.33 -5.48
N PRO A 322 4.21 -10.81 -6.14
CA PRO A 322 5.57 -10.24 -5.97
C PRO A 322 5.67 -8.77 -6.35
N SER A 323 4.86 -8.36 -7.33
CA SER A 323 4.79 -7.03 -7.91
C SER A 323 3.63 -6.19 -7.37
N HIS A 324 3.04 -6.56 -6.22
CA HIS A 324 1.92 -5.82 -5.62
C HIS A 324 2.32 -4.35 -5.36
N PRO A 325 1.54 -3.35 -5.81
CA PRO A 325 1.95 -1.94 -5.74
C PRO A 325 2.09 -1.39 -4.31
N GLU A 326 1.52 -2.06 -3.31
CA GLU A 326 1.67 -1.72 -1.88
C GLU A 326 2.89 -2.39 -1.22
N HIS A 327 3.73 -3.10 -1.99
CA HIS A 327 5.02 -3.65 -1.53
C HIS A 327 6.04 -2.53 -1.34
N CYS A 328 6.00 -1.94 -0.15
CA CYS A 328 7.03 -1.05 0.36
C CYS A 328 7.90 -1.80 1.38
N LYS A 329 9.22 -1.79 1.16
CA LYS A 329 10.20 -2.33 2.10
C LYS A 329 10.13 -1.61 3.45
N GLY A 330 10.16 -2.40 4.53
CA GLY A 330 10.08 -1.95 5.90
C GLY A 330 11.17 -2.55 6.80
N ASN A 331 11.30 -1.98 8.00
CA ASN A 331 12.19 -2.50 9.06
C ASN A 331 11.45 -3.49 9.98
N GLY A 332 10.12 -3.48 9.99
CA GLY A 332 9.30 -4.60 10.44
C GLY A 332 8.23 -4.83 9.39
N PRO A 333 8.43 -5.80 8.48
CA PRO A 333 7.63 -5.88 7.26
C PRO A 333 6.16 -6.17 7.53
N GLU A 334 5.82 -6.88 8.61
CA GLU A 334 4.44 -7.15 9.01
C GLU A 334 3.74 -5.92 9.60
N GLN A 335 4.41 -5.19 10.50
CA GLN A 335 3.85 -3.98 11.11
C GLN A 335 3.73 -2.84 10.09
N ASP A 336 4.69 -2.76 9.16
CA ASP A 336 4.67 -1.80 8.07
C ASP A 336 3.58 -2.15 7.05
N PHE A 337 3.41 -3.43 6.70
CA PHE A 337 2.28 -3.92 5.91
C PHE A 337 0.92 -3.65 6.57
N LEU A 338 0.72 -4.01 7.85
CA LEU A 338 -0.54 -3.79 8.57
C LEU A 338 -0.90 -2.30 8.68
N SER A 339 0.12 -1.42 8.84
CA SER A 339 -0.05 0.03 8.79
C SER A 339 -0.57 0.53 7.44
N ARG A 340 -0.16 -0.09 6.32
CA ARG A 340 -0.62 0.21 4.95
C ARG A 340 -1.99 -0.39 4.67
N TYR A 341 -2.17 -1.68 4.94
CA TYR A 341 -3.38 -2.43 4.64
C TYR A 341 -4.63 -1.74 5.21
N TRP A 342 -4.52 -1.26 6.45
CA TRP A 342 -5.59 -0.56 7.16
C TRP A 342 -5.39 0.97 7.24
N ALA A 343 -4.61 1.59 6.36
CA ALA A 343 -4.37 3.05 6.40
C ALA A 343 -5.64 3.91 6.34
N ASP A 344 -6.72 3.40 5.73
CA ASP A 344 -8.06 3.97 5.61
C ASP A 344 -9.06 3.50 6.68
N ALA A 345 -8.68 2.54 7.53
CA ALA A 345 -9.49 2.04 8.63
C ALA A 345 -9.57 3.02 9.81
N PRO A 346 -10.65 2.98 10.62
CA PRO A 346 -10.80 3.81 11.82
C PRO A 346 -9.97 3.25 12.98
N TRP A 347 -8.65 3.42 12.91
CA TRP A 347 -7.71 2.96 13.93
C TRP A 347 -8.00 3.54 15.32
N THR A 348 -7.78 2.70 16.34
CA THR A 348 -7.70 3.12 17.74
C THR A 348 -6.26 3.02 18.25
N HIS A 349 -5.84 3.96 19.09
CA HIS A 349 -4.54 3.89 19.75
C HIS A 349 -4.58 2.92 20.94
N ILE A 350 -3.60 2.01 20.98
CA ILE A 350 -3.17 1.34 22.22
C ILE A 350 -2.00 2.14 22.77
N GLY A 351 -2.12 2.65 23.99
CA GLY A 351 -1.14 3.54 24.61
C GLY A 351 0.18 2.86 24.92
N VAL A 352 1.19 3.69 25.18
CA VAL A 352 2.58 3.27 25.45
C VAL A 352 2.69 2.36 26.67
N GLU A 353 1.77 2.50 27.64
CA GLU A 353 1.66 1.68 28.84
C GLU A 353 1.29 0.21 28.55
N TYR A 354 0.64 -0.07 27.43
CA TYR A 354 0.29 -1.43 26.98
C TYR A 354 1.26 -1.98 25.92
N ASN A 355 2.32 -1.25 25.56
CA ASN A 355 3.36 -1.72 24.64
C ASN A 355 4.69 -1.03 24.97
N PHE A 356 5.18 -1.23 26.20
CA PHE A 356 6.28 -0.46 26.76
C PHE A 356 7.64 -1.01 26.32
N GLN A 357 8.11 -0.54 25.16
CA GLN A 357 9.41 -0.88 24.57
C GLN A 357 10.59 -0.37 25.41
N LEU A 358 11.43 -1.28 25.93
CA LEU A 358 12.56 -0.93 26.81
C LEU A 358 13.63 -0.08 26.11
N HIS A 359 14.10 -0.43 24.91
CA HIS A 359 15.10 0.39 24.20
C HIS A 359 14.65 1.84 23.97
N GLN A 360 13.34 2.07 23.78
CA GLN A 360 12.78 3.40 23.59
C GLN A 360 12.81 4.25 24.87
N MET A 361 12.77 3.66 26.07
CA MET A 361 12.85 4.45 27.30
C MET A 361 14.24 5.09 27.47
N PHE A 362 15.30 4.43 27.00
CA PHE A 362 16.64 5.00 26.96
C PHE A 362 16.77 6.10 25.89
N PHE A 363 16.26 5.88 24.67
CA PHE A 363 16.25 6.94 23.64
C PHE A 363 15.39 8.16 24.05
N ALA A 364 14.41 7.98 24.94
CA ALA A 364 13.61 9.07 25.49
C ALA A 364 14.38 9.98 26.46
N LEU A 365 15.55 9.54 27.00
CA LEU A 365 16.43 10.36 27.85
C LEU A 365 17.23 11.43 27.10
N HIS A 366 17.10 11.49 25.77
CA HIS A 366 17.72 12.53 24.94
C HIS A 366 17.37 13.95 25.46
N PRO A 367 18.34 14.86 25.67
CA PRO A 367 18.13 16.15 26.35
C PRO A 367 16.93 16.96 25.84
N ASP A 368 16.79 17.14 24.53
CA ASP A 368 15.69 17.89 23.90
C ASP A 368 14.25 17.37 24.18
N ARG A 369 14.08 16.21 24.83
CA ARG A 369 12.76 15.60 25.03
C ARG A 369 12.56 14.86 26.35
N ALA A 370 13.60 14.69 27.17
CA ALA A 370 13.53 13.89 28.40
C ALA A 370 12.54 14.44 29.46
N ASP A 371 12.30 15.75 29.44
CA ASP A 371 11.34 16.46 30.30
C ASP A 371 9.87 16.13 29.99
N ARG A 372 9.56 15.79 28.73
CA ARG A 372 8.19 15.66 28.20
C ARG A 372 7.87 14.31 27.56
N ALA A 373 8.87 13.47 27.32
CA ALA A 373 8.66 12.17 26.69
C ALA A 373 7.87 11.23 27.60
N GLU A 374 6.69 10.82 27.12
CA GLU A 374 5.76 9.90 27.79
C GLU A 374 6.44 8.67 28.42
N ARG A 375 7.46 8.11 27.76
CA ARG A 375 8.23 6.96 28.27
C ARG A 375 9.03 7.26 29.55
N VAL A 376 9.65 8.44 29.66
CA VAL A 376 10.38 8.84 30.88
C VAL A 376 9.39 9.09 32.02
N LEU A 377 8.27 9.77 31.72
CA LEU A 377 7.22 10.05 32.70
C LEU A 377 6.56 8.77 33.26
N LEU A 378 6.41 7.73 32.42
CA LEU A 378 5.90 6.41 32.82
C LEU A 378 6.89 5.62 33.70
N THR A 379 8.21 5.75 33.51
CA THR A 379 9.18 5.08 34.42
C THR A 379 9.17 5.64 35.84
N GLY A 380 8.74 6.89 36.03
CA GLY A 380 8.47 7.48 37.35
C GLY A 380 7.11 7.05 37.96
N GLN A 381 6.26 6.36 37.20
CA GLN A 381 4.96 5.82 37.62
C GLN A 381 4.83 4.36 37.13
N PRO A 382 5.76 3.47 37.56
CA PRO A 382 5.92 2.15 36.96
C PRO A 382 4.67 1.28 37.10
N GLU A 383 3.81 1.51 38.08
CA GLU A 383 2.52 0.82 38.27
C GLU A 383 1.52 1.04 37.11
N LYS A 384 1.72 2.09 36.32
CA LYS A 384 0.91 2.35 35.11
C LYS A 384 1.33 1.48 33.93
N ILE A 385 2.58 1.01 33.87
CA ILE A 385 3.09 0.20 32.76
C ILE A 385 2.50 -1.22 32.86
N LYS A 386 1.57 -1.54 31.97
CA LYS A 386 0.78 -2.77 31.95
C LYS A 386 1.49 -3.92 31.24
N ILE A 387 2.18 -3.63 30.13
CA ILE A 387 2.90 -4.61 29.34
C ILE A 387 4.29 -4.09 29.04
N VAL A 388 5.31 -4.82 29.49
CA VAL A 388 6.71 -4.59 29.10
C VAL A 388 6.99 -5.33 27.81
N HIS A 389 7.59 -4.64 26.85
CA HIS A 389 8.02 -5.21 25.57
C HIS A 389 9.55 -5.18 25.51
N PHE A 390 10.17 -6.36 25.57
CA PHE A 390 11.62 -6.55 25.47
C PHE A 390 12.12 -6.40 24.01
N SER A 391 11.56 -5.44 23.26
CA SER A 391 12.00 -5.10 21.91
C SER A 391 13.31 -4.32 21.91
N GLY A 392 13.99 -4.34 20.77
CA GLY A 392 15.31 -3.76 20.56
C GLY A 392 16.20 -4.81 19.92
N GLU A 393 17.44 -4.91 20.41
CA GLU A 393 18.41 -5.87 19.91
C GLU A 393 17.99 -7.34 20.13
N PRO A 394 18.35 -8.27 19.23
CA PRO A 394 18.09 -9.69 19.40
C PRO A 394 18.74 -10.28 20.67
N THR A 395 19.81 -9.66 21.18
CA THR A 395 20.55 -9.99 22.41
C THR A 395 19.86 -9.48 23.69
N ALA A 396 18.98 -8.49 23.59
CA ALA A 396 18.28 -7.87 24.73
C ALA A 396 16.98 -8.62 25.09
N LYS A 397 17.07 -9.92 25.42
CA LYS A 397 15.92 -10.77 25.80
C LYS A 397 16.19 -11.52 27.12
N PRO A 398 15.25 -11.54 28.09
CA PRO A 398 15.51 -12.13 29.42
C PRO A 398 15.84 -13.63 29.40
N TRP A 399 15.22 -14.39 28.48
CA TRP A 399 15.47 -15.83 28.34
C TRP A 399 16.91 -16.17 27.97
N HIS A 400 17.69 -15.23 27.42
CA HIS A 400 19.11 -15.48 27.16
C HIS A 400 19.85 -15.76 28.47
N ARG A 401 19.51 -15.08 29.58
CA ARG A 401 20.11 -15.37 30.90
C ARG A 401 19.94 -16.83 31.31
N VAL A 402 18.82 -17.42 30.91
CA VAL A 402 18.39 -18.78 31.29
C VAL A 402 19.02 -19.83 30.37
N LEU A 403 19.08 -19.56 29.06
CA LEU A 403 19.37 -20.56 28.03
C LEU A 403 20.75 -20.41 27.36
N ASP A 404 21.34 -19.22 27.32
CA ASP A 404 22.65 -18.97 26.71
C ASP A 404 23.77 -19.39 27.68
N SER A 405 24.71 -20.21 27.21
CA SER A 405 25.83 -20.71 28.02
C SER A 405 26.73 -19.59 28.55
N LYS A 406 26.78 -18.42 27.90
CA LYS A 406 27.53 -17.26 28.40
C LYS A 406 26.99 -16.69 29.72
N TRP A 407 25.74 -17.00 30.05
CA TRP A 407 25.07 -16.56 31.28
C TRP A 407 24.92 -17.68 32.32
N ALA A 408 25.63 -18.81 32.17
CA ALA A 408 25.54 -19.94 33.10
C ALA A 408 25.84 -19.57 34.56
N ASP A 409 26.77 -18.64 34.81
CA ASP A 409 27.09 -18.13 36.15
C ASP A 409 26.09 -17.10 36.69
N PHE A 410 25.04 -16.77 35.92
CA PHE A 410 23.99 -15.80 36.27
C PHE A 410 22.61 -16.43 36.43
N TRP A 411 22.41 -17.71 36.09
CA TRP A 411 21.15 -18.42 36.28
C TRP A 411 21.38 -19.86 36.77
N PRO A 412 20.71 -20.31 37.85
CA PRO A 412 19.56 -19.71 38.53
C PRO A 412 19.89 -18.69 39.64
N ASP A 413 21.14 -18.24 39.77
CA ASP A 413 21.54 -17.34 40.85
C ASP A 413 20.90 -15.94 40.76
N ARG A 414 19.94 -15.69 41.67
CA ARG A 414 19.22 -14.41 41.80
C ARG A 414 20.04 -13.31 42.52
N SER A 415 21.15 -13.65 43.18
CA SER A 415 21.99 -12.65 43.87
C SER A 415 22.66 -11.68 42.88
N ARG A 416 22.84 -12.10 41.62
CA ARG A 416 23.45 -11.32 40.53
C ARG A 416 22.44 -10.56 39.67
N ASP A 417 21.17 -10.45 40.09
CA ASP A 417 20.12 -9.72 39.34
C ASP A 417 20.49 -8.26 39.04
N GLU A 418 21.16 -7.56 39.96
CA GLU A 418 21.59 -6.16 39.75
C GLU A 418 22.75 -6.05 38.75
N GLU A 419 23.71 -6.98 38.79
CA GLU A 419 24.82 -7.06 37.86
C GLU A 419 24.30 -7.36 36.44
N TYR A 420 23.44 -8.38 36.31
CA TYR A 420 22.78 -8.70 35.04
C TYR A 420 21.96 -7.52 34.50
N THR A 421 21.26 -6.77 35.35
CA THR A 421 20.50 -5.57 34.93
C THR A 421 21.40 -4.52 34.25
N LYS A 422 22.62 -4.31 34.77
CA LYS A 422 23.59 -3.36 34.18
C LYS A 422 24.10 -3.86 32.83
N LEU A 423 24.43 -5.15 32.73
CA LEU A 423 24.88 -5.78 31.48
C LEU A 423 23.77 -5.83 30.43
N PHE A 424 22.51 -6.03 30.84
CA PHE A 424 21.35 -5.98 29.94
C PHE A 424 21.06 -4.56 29.43
N ALA A 425 21.29 -3.54 30.26
CA ALA A 425 21.16 -2.14 29.83
C ALA A 425 22.19 -1.78 28.74
N ASP A 426 23.36 -2.41 28.76
CA ASP A 426 24.44 -2.20 27.79
C ASP A 426 24.13 -2.74 26.38
N GLU A 427 23.07 -3.53 26.21
CA GLU A 427 22.55 -3.91 24.89
C GLU A 427 21.83 -2.72 24.18
N PHE A 428 21.63 -1.58 24.85
CA PHE A 428 20.92 -0.42 24.30
C PHE A 428 21.84 0.80 24.12
N LEU A 429 21.99 1.29 22.89
CA LEU A 429 22.79 2.48 22.57
C LEU A 429 22.41 3.72 23.43
N GLY A 430 21.12 3.92 23.71
CA GLY A 430 20.67 5.04 24.55
C GLY A 430 21.16 4.97 26.01
N HIS A 431 21.49 3.79 26.54
CA HIS A 431 22.11 3.66 27.87
C HIS A 431 23.54 4.23 27.85
N TRP A 432 24.33 3.85 26.83
CA TRP A 432 25.68 4.35 26.63
C TRP A 432 25.71 5.88 26.42
N LEU A 433 24.81 6.41 25.58
CA LEU A 433 24.76 7.84 25.28
C LEU A 433 24.28 8.70 26.44
N TRP A 434 23.19 8.32 27.12
CA TRP A 434 22.47 9.24 28.02
C TRP A 434 22.61 8.90 29.51
N VAL A 435 22.98 7.66 29.87
CA VAL A 435 23.17 7.24 31.27
C VAL A 435 24.64 7.14 31.62
N LYS A 436 25.43 6.43 30.80
CA LYS A 436 26.89 6.32 30.98
C LYS A 436 27.67 7.53 30.45
N LYS A 437 27.09 8.30 29.52
CA LYS A 437 27.77 9.37 28.75
C LYS A 437 29.11 8.88 28.14
N ASP A 438 29.13 7.66 27.61
CA ASP A 438 30.34 7.03 27.10
C ASP A 438 30.87 7.74 25.85
N ARG A 439 32.12 8.21 25.93
CA ARG A 439 32.74 9.04 24.90
C ARG A 439 32.88 8.32 23.56
N ALA A 440 33.29 7.06 23.55
CA ALA A 440 33.47 6.32 22.29
C ALA A 440 32.14 6.13 21.55
N SER A 441 31.08 5.77 22.28
CA SER A 441 29.72 5.64 21.76
C SER A 441 29.16 6.99 21.29
N PHE A 442 29.43 8.07 22.02
CA PHE A 442 28.96 9.43 21.70
C PHE A 442 29.65 10.00 20.45
N ASP A 443 30.98 9.90 20.37
CA ASP A 443 31.76 10.40 19.22
C ASP A 443 31.41 9.60 17.95
N THR A 444 31.16 8.28 18.07
CA THR A 444 30.67 7.43 16.97
C THR A 444 29.25 7.80 16.53
N SER A 445 28.39 8.18 17.48
CA SER A 445 26.97 8.47 17.19
C SER A 445 26.76 9.88 16.64
N SER A 446 27.48 10.88 17.14
CA SER A 446 27.41 12.29 16.69
C SER A 446 28.06 12.52 15.32
N SER A 447 29.07 11.72 14.95
CA SER A 447 29.70 11.76 13.63
C SER A 447 28.91 11.03 12.52
N ASN A 448 27.86 10.27 12.87
CA ASN A 448 27.04 9.53 11.92
C ASN A 448 25.93 10.43 11.33
N PRO A 449 25.94 10.75 10.02
CA PRO A 449 24.96 11.65 9.39
C PRO A 449 23.52 11.10 9.36
N LYS A 450 23.28 9.85 9.81
CA LYS A 450 21.93 9.32 10.02
C LYS A 450 21.32 9.76 11.36
N ASN A 451 22.14 10.12 12.34
CA ASN A 451 21.75 10.50 13.70
C ASN A 451 21.56 12.03 13.81
N TRP A 452 20.67 12.56 12.97
CA TRP A 452 20.43 14.00 12.84
C TRP A 452 19.99 14.68 14.15
N ASP A 453 19.41 13.94 15.11
CA ASP A 453 19.03 14.50 16.41
C ASP A 453 20.23 14.74 17.36
N MET A 454 21.38 14.12 17.08
CA MET A 454 22.67 14.41 17.73
C MET A 454 23.50 15.49 17.02
N GLU A 455 22.98 16.15 15.98
CA GLU A 455 23.73 17.14 15.20
C GLU A 455 24.25 18.29 16.08
N GLY A 456 25.54 18.61 15.93
CA GLY A 456 26.24 19.64 16.69
C GLY A 456 26.55 19.28 18.15
N MET A 457 26.15 18.12 18.66
CA MET A 457 26.45 17.70 20.03
C MET A 457 27.89 17.20 20.20
N PHE A 458 28.45 17.42 21.39
CA PHE A 458 29.75 16.87 21.82
C PHE A 458 29.79 16.74 23.35
N LEU A 459 30.72 15.92 23.86
CA LEU A 459 31.06 15.85 25.29
C LEU A 459 32.29 16.72 25.60
N ASP A 460 32.31 17.38 26.75
CA ASP A 460 33.48 18.10 27.28
C ASP A 460 34.47 17.18 28.02
N GLU A 461 35.55 17.74 28.58
CA GLU A 461 36.57 16.97 29.32
C GLU A 461 36.03 16.30 30.59
N GLN A 462 34.92 16.81 31.14
CA GLN A 462 34.26 16.33 32.34
C GLN A 462 33.17 15.29 32.03
N GLY A 463 32.82 15.10 30.74
CA GLY A 463 31.77 14.20 30.29
C GLY A 463 30.38 14.84 30.26
N GLU A 464 30.30 16.17 30.30
CA GLU A 464 29.05 16.91 30.14
C GLU A 464 28.71 17.18 28.67
N ILE A 465 27.41 17.19 28.34
CA ILE A 465 26.92 17.25 26.96
C ILE A 465 26.67 18.71 26.57
N TYR A 466 27.21 19.13 25.43
CA TYR A 466 26.97 20.45 24.87
C TYR A 466 26.56 20.37 23.40
N ARG A 467 25.85 21.38 22.90
CA ARG A 467 25.54 21.57 21.49
C ARG A 467 26.15 22.86 20.96
N LYS A 468 26.80 22.79 19.80
CA LYS A 468 27.29 23.97 19.08
C LYS A 468 26.11 24.73 18.43
N PRO A 469 25.98 26.04 18.63
CA PRO A 469 24.93 26.84 17.99
C PRO A 469 25.17 26.96 16.49
N TRP A 470 24.09 27.04 15.71
CA TRP A 470 24.12 27.05 14.24
C TRP A 470 24.89 28.26 13.65
N SER A 471 24.89 29.40 14.36
CA SER A 471 25.63 30.61 13.95
C SER A 471 27.15 30.50 14.15
N GLY A 472 27.61 29.64 15.06
CA GLY A 472 29.02 29.57 15.48
C GLY A 472 29.53 30.78 16.29
N GLU A 473 28.71 31.81 16.51
CA GLU A 473 29.08 33.04 17.24
C GLU A 473 28.73 32.99 18.73
N GLU A 474 27.76 32.15 19.11
CA GLU A 474 27.32 31.97 20.49
C GLU A 474 28.13 30.87 21.21
N PRO A 475 28.22 30.88 22.56
CA PRO A 475 28.83 29.78 23.31
C PRO A 475 28.00 28.49 23.16
N PRO A 476 28.62 27.30 23.29
CA PRO A 476 27.89 26.03 23.29
C PRO A 476 26.80 25.96 24.36
N GLU A 477 25.61 25.48 23.98
CA GLU A 477 24.49 25.23 24.89
C GLU A 477 24.79 23.98 25.73
N HIS A 478 24.73 24.08 27.06
CA HIS A 478 24.82 22.91 27.95
C HIS A 478 23.49 22.15 27.96
N LEU A 479 23.54 20.85 27.65
CA LEU A 479 22.38 19.98 27.52
C LEU A 479 22.31 19.02 28.71
N ILE A 480 21.25 19.13 29.50
CA ILE A 480 21.06 18.35 30.72
C ILE A 480 20.18 17.13 30.43
N VAL A 481 20.68 15.93 30.74
CA VAL A 481 19.84 14.73 30.91
C VAL A 481 19.34 14.70 32.36
N PRO A 482 18.02 14.67 32.62
CA PRO A 482 17.50 14.64 33.99
C PRO A 482 17.93 13.38 34.76
N GLU A 483 18.68 13.56 35.85
CA GLU A 483 19.19 12.46 36.68
C GLU A 483 18.08 11.55 37.20
N ASP A 484 16.96 12.13 37.62
CA ASP A 484 15.77 11.39 38.06
C ASP A 484 15.20 10.52 36.93
N GLY A 485 15.22 11.01 35.68
CA GLY A 485 14.80 10.23 34.51
C GLY A 485 15.71 9.03 34.27
N ALA A 486 17.03 9.24 34.27
CA ALA A 486 18.01 8.16 34.10
C ALA A 486 17.91 7.11 35.23
N ARG A 487 17.76 7.56 36.48
CA ARG A 487 17.58 6.70 37.65
C ARG A 487 16.28 5.90 37.59
N ASN A 488 15.16 6.54 37.22
CA ASN A 488 13.86 5.86 37.08
C ASN A 488 13.88 4.82 35.97
N VAL A 489 14.52 5.11 34.83
CA VAL A 489 14.72 4.17 33.72
C VAL A 489 15.49 2.92 34.18
N MET A 490 16.59 3.07 34.91
CA MET A 490 17.38 1.94 35.41
C MET A 490 16.66 1.14 36.51
N ASN A 491 15.98 1.83 37.43
CA ASN A 491 15.16 1.20 38.46
C ASN A 491 14.03 0.36 37.85
N PHE A 492 13.36 0.90 36.82
CA PHE A 492 12.30 0.21 36.10
C PHE A 492 12.82 -1.00 35.30
N LEU A 493 13.98 -0.88 34.63
CA LEU A 493 14.59 -2.02 33.93
C LEU A 493 14.85 -3.20 34.89
N GLY A 494 15.46 -2.92 36.05
CA GLY A 494 15.72 -3.93 37.06
C GLY A 494 14.44 -4.55 37.63
N ALA A 495 13.37 -3.75 37.80
CA ALA A 495 12.07 -4.27 38.23
C ALA A 495 11.44 -5.17 37.17
N ALA A 496 11.42 -4.75 35.90
CA ALA A 496 10.86 -5.52 34.79
C ALA A 496 11.59 -6.85 34.55
N LEU A 497 12.92 -6.86 34.69
CA LEU A 497 13.72 -8.09 34.63
C LEU A 497 13.43 -9.02 35.80
N ARG A 498 13.41 -8.51 37.04
CA ARG A 498 13.04 -9.33 38.22
C ARG A 498 11.66 -9.94 38.08
N GLU A 499 10.64 -9.15 37.71
CA GLU A 499 9.28 -9.66 37.50
C GLU A 499 9.19 -10.75 36.41
N TRP A 500 10.04 -10.69 35.38
CA TRP A 500 10.12 -11.73 34.36
C TRP A 500 10.71 -13.03 34.93
N PHE A 501 11.81 -12.94 35.68
CA PHE A 501 12.44 -14.10 36.33
C PHE A 501 11.57 -14.70 37.45
N ASP A 502 10.86 -13.87 38.21
CA ASP A 502 9.89 -14.29 39.22
C ASP A 502 8.71 -15.03 38.57
N ALA A 503 8.23 -14.54 37.42
CA ALA A 503 7.18 -15.21 36.65
C ALA A 503 7.65 -16.55 36.06
N LEU A 504 8.91 -16.67 35.64
CA LEU A 504 9.51 -17.94 35.21
C LEU A 504 9.59 -18.95 36.35
N GLN A 505 10.17 -18.57 37.50
CA GLN A 505 10.31 -19.49 38.63
C GLN A 505 8.95 -19.92 39.22
N ALA A 506 7.97 -19.02 39.26
CA ALA A 506 6.62 -19.33 39.71
C ALA A 506 5.86 -20.25 38.71
N LEU A 507 6.16 -20.13 37.41
CA LEU A 507 5.67 -21.07 36.39
C LEU A 507 6.31 -22.46 36.55
N GLU A 508 7.63 -22.55 36.70
CA GLU A 508 8.35 -23.82 36.85
C GLU A 508 7.91 -24.57 38.11
N ALA A 509 7.65 -23.85 39.20
CA ALA A 509 7.04 -24.38 40.41
C ALA A 509 5.60 -24.91 40.20
N GLU A 510 4.81 -24.29 39.30
CA GLU A 510 3.47 -24.77 38.94
C GLU A 510 3.51 -26.00 38.01
N LEU A 511 4.46 -26.02 37.06
CA LEU A 511 4.67 -27.13 36.13
C LEU A 511 5.31 -28.36 36.80
N GLY A 512 6.06 -28.16 37.88
CA GLY A 512 6.79 -29.20 38.60
C GLY A 512 8.11 -29.62 37.94
N PHE A 513 8.67 -28.79 37.06
CA PHE A 513 9.96 -29.02 36.40
C PHE A 513 10.63 -27.71 35.94
N ASP A 514 11.96 -27.71 35.88
CA ASP A 514 12.77 -26.66 35.25
C ASP A 514 12.63 -26.75 33.71
N LEU A 515 12.38 -25.62 33.05
CA LEU A 515 12.13 -25.58 31.61
C LEU A 515 13.39 -25.86 30.78
N ARG A 516 14.58 -25.43 31.25
CA ARG A 516 15.87 -25.65 30.59
C ARG A 516 16.27 -27.13 30.66
N GLU A 517 16.09 -27.77 31.82
CA GLU A 517 16.30 -29.21 31.99
C GLU A 517 15.33 -30.03 31.14
N ARG A 518 14.04 -29.68 31.15
CA ARG A 518 13.03 -30.37 30.32
C ARG A 518 13.34 -30.24 28.83
N LEU A 519 13.75 -29.05 28.38
CA LEU A 519 14.22 -28.81 27.00
C LEU A 519 15.41 -29.70 26.64
N GLY A 520 16.43 -29.76 27.50
CA GLY A 520 17.59 -30.64 27.33
C GLY A 520 17.23 -32.12 27.29
N ALA A 521 16.25 -32.56 28.09
CA ALA A 521 15.75 -33.93 28.08
C ALA A 521 14.89 -34.27 26.85
N THR A 522 14.17 -33.29 26.27
CA THR A 522 13.42 -33.47 25.02
C THR A 522 14.32 -33.50 23.78
N ALA A 523 15.57 -33.07 23.87
CA ALA A 523 16.59 -33.20 22.83
C ALA A 523 17.20 -34.62 22.76
N GLY A 524 16.33 -35.63 22.78
CA GLY A 524 16.71 -37.03 22.49
C GLY A 524 17.30 -37.17 21.07
N PRO A 525 17.97 -38.30 20.77
CA PRO A 525 18.62 -38.49 19.47
C PRO A 525 17.61 -38.30 18.33
N PRO A 526 18.01 -37.65 17.22
CA PRO A 526 17.11 -37.39 16.11
C PRO A 526 16.48 -38.70 15.64
N ALA A 527 15.19 -38.66 15.32
CA ALA A 527 14.48 -39.80 14.76
C ALA A 527 15.30 -40.34 13.56
N PRO A 528 15.60 -41.65 13.52
CA PRO A 528 16.42 -42.19 12.45
C PRO A 528 15.73 -41.90 11.12
N ALA A 529 16.47 -41.29 10.18
CA ALA A 529 16.00 -41.10 8.81
C ALA A 529 15.47 -42.44 8.27
N PRO A 530 14.33 -42.46 7.56
CA PRO A 530 13.68 -43.69 7.15
C PRO A 530 14.69 -44.57 6.39
N ALA A 531 14.93 -45.76 6.93
CA ALA A 531 15.97 -46.64 6.42
C ALA A 531 15.71 -47.00 4.95
N ALA A 532 16.74 -46.89 4.11
CA ALA A 532 16.68 -47.29 2.71
C ALA A 532 16.52 -48.82 2.60
N GLY A 533 15.29 -49.29 2.68
CA GLY A 533 14.92 -50.69 2.52
C GLY A 533 15.06 -51.10 1.06
N SER A 534 16.06 -51.91 0.75
CA SER A 534 16.26 -52.47 -0.58
C SER A 534 15.16 -53.49 -0.91
N THR A 535 14.36 -53.17 -1.93
CA THR A 535 13.64 -54.17 -2.72
C THR A 535 14.00 -53.94 -4.19
N GLY A 536 14.73 -54.89 -4.77
CA GLY A 536 15.10 -54.84 -6.19
C GLY A 536 13.93 -55.31 -7.05
N GLY A 537 13.64 -54.59 -8.14
CA GLY A 537 12.51 -54.93 -9.00
C GLY A 537 12.29 -54.00 -10.19
N THR A 538 13.16 -54.10 -11.21
CA THR A 538 12.99 -53.61 -12.59
C THR A 538 12.89 -52.11 -12.87
N ASP A 539 13.64 -51.67 -13.88
CA ASP A 539 13.76 -50.27 -14.30
C ASP A 539 12.48 -49.68 -14.89
N ALA A 540 11.93 -48.67 -14.20
CA ALA A 540 11.03 -47.69 -14.78
C ALA A 540 11.24 -46.34 -14.04
N VAL A 541 12.15 -45.51 -14.56
CA VAL A 541 12.33 -44.14 -14.05
C VAL A 541 11.10 -43.32 -14.44
N VAL A 542 10.18 -43.15 -13.49
CA VAL A 542 9.17 -42.09 -13.55
C VAL A 542 9.70 -40.95 -12.70
N GLU A 543 10.22 -39.90 -13.36
CA GLU A 543 10.48 -38.63 -12.70
C GLU A 543 9.16 -38.07 -12.17
N ALA A 544 8.94 -38.16 -10.86
CA ALA A 544 7.94 -37.34 -10.18
C ALA A 544 8.46 -35.90 -10.09
N GLN A 545 8.43 -35.20 -11.23
CA GLN A 545 8.74 -33.78 -11.28
C GLN A 545 7.79 -33.04 -10.35
N SER A 546 8.34 -32.34 -9.36
CA SER A 546 7.57 -31.30 -8.66
C SER A 546 7.04 -30.33 -9.71
N PRO A 547 5.78 -29.84 -9.62
CA PRO A 547 5.31 -28.83 -10.55
C PRO A 547 6.10 -27.55 -10.29
N VAL A 548 7.16 -27.35 -11.08
CA VAL A 548 7.84 -26.07 -11.23
C VAL A 548 6.82 -25.14 -11.86
N LEU A 549 6.08 -24.43 -11.00
CA LEU A 549 5.25 -23.33 -11.46
C LEU A 549 6.18 -22.35 -12.19
N PRO A 550 5.85 -21.97 -13.44
CA PRO A 550 6.75 -21.15 -14.25
C PRO A 550 7.01 -19.86 -13.49
N SER A 551 8.29 -19.49 -13.35
CA SER A 551 8.63 -18.18 -12.81
C SER A 551 8.10 -17.12 -13.77
N VAL A 552 6.98 -16.49 -13.41
CA VAL A 552 6.39 -15.40 -14.18
C VAL A 552 7.28 -14.18 -14.02
N ARG A 553 8.36 -14.13 -14.79
CA ARG A 553 9.15 -12.92 -15.02
C ARG A 553 8.33 -11.99 -15.90
N LEU A 554 7.95 -10.85 -15.34
CA LEU A 554 7.21 -9.76 -15.99
C LEU A 554 7.67 -8.47 -15.32
N PHE A 555 8.25 -7.48 -15.98
CA PHE A 555 8.73 -7.32 -17.36
C PHE A 555 9.71 -6.13 -17.33
N ASP A 556 10.72 -6.10 -18.19
CA ASP A 556 11.57 -4.89 -18.32
C ASP A 556 11.02 -3.97 -19.42
N TRP A 557 10.98 -2.67 -19.16
CA TRP A 557 10.56 -1.66 -20.13
C TRP A 557 11.74 -1.24 -20.98
N ARG A 558 11.79 -1.69 -22.24
CA ARG A 558 12.81 -1.27 -23.20
C ARG A 558 12.21 -0.45 -24.33
N ARG A 559 13.09 0.27 -25.05
CA ARG A 559 12.70 1.16 -26.14
C ARG A 559 13.14 0.61 -27.49
N HIS A 560 12.20 -0.03 -28.19
CA HIS A 560 12.42 -0.69 -29.47
C HIS A 560 12.38 0.33 -30.62
N GLY A 561 13.45 0.42 -31.42
CA GLY A 561 13.61 1.45 -32.47
C GLY A 561 14.30 2.74 -32.02
N GLY A 562 15.07 2.71 -30.92
CA GLY A 562 15.94 3.82 -30.51
C GLY A 562 15.23 5.01 -29.85
N ARG A 563 15.81 6.22 -29.93
CA ARG A 563 15.33 7.42 -29.20
C ARG A 563 13.95 7.95 -29.60
N SER A 564 13.40 7.47 -30.72
CA SER A 564 12.03 7.75 -31.19
C SER A 564 11.18 6.48 -31.29
N GLY A 565 11.63 5.38 -30.67
CA GLY A 565 10.99 4.07 -30.72
C GLY A 565 9.85 3.86 -29.71
N TRP A 566 9.15 2.74 -29.89
CA TRP A 566 8.09 2.25 -28.99
C TRP A 566 8.67 1.85 -27.63
N TRP A 567 7.99 2.22 -26.54
CA TRP A 567 8.14 1.50 -25.28
C TRP A 567 7.46 0.14 -25.40
N VAL A 568 8.19 -0.92 -25.06
CA VAL A 568 7.73 -2.30 -25.18
C VAL A 568 8.02 -3.09 -23.90
N GLU A 569 7.16 -4.06 -23.67
CA GLU A 569 7.25 -5.05 -22.60
C GLU A 569 8.21 -6.17 -23.03
N GLU A 570 9.33 -6.34 -22.31
CA GLU A 570 10.28 -7.42 -22.58
C GLU A 570 9.92 -8.65 -21.72
N CYS A 571 9.34 -9.66 -22.37
CA CYS A 571 9.45 -11.05 -21.91
C CYS A 571 10.71 -11.64 -22.53
N GLU A 572 11.65 -12.09 -21.70
CA GLU A 572 12.72 -12.98 -22.16
C GLU A 572 12.12 -14.35 -22.49
N ASP A 573 11.77 -14.57 -23.77
CA ASP A 573 11.66 -15.92 -24.29
C ASP A 573 13.07 -16.54 -24.20
N SER A 574 13.19 -17.64 -23.45
CA SER A 574 14.48 -18.13 -22.99
C SER A 574 15.31 -18.79 -24.10
N GLU A 575 16.40 -18.15 -24.53
CA GLU A 575 17.69 -18.79 -24.82
C GLU A 575 18.79 -17.72 -25.02
N ASP A 576 20.00 -18.02 -24.53
CA ASP A 576 21.25 -17.24 -24.61
C ASP A 576 21.27 -15.75 -24.15
N LEU A 577 21.92 -15.49 -22.99
CA LEU A 577 23.23 -14.79 -22.94
C LEU A 577 23.77 -14.64 -21.50
N ALA A 578 25.10 -14.47 -21.40
CA ALA A 578 25.85 -14.48 -20.14
C ALA A 578 25.84 -13.14 -19.36
N LEU A 579 26.06 -13.24 -18.05
CA LEU A 579 26.17 -12.12 -17.10
C LEU A 579 27.25 -11.10 -17.49
N PRO A 580 26.92 -9.79 -17.61
CA PRO A 580 27.88 -8.71 -17.53
C PRO A 580 28.14 -8.34 -16.06
N SER A 581 29.41 -8.32 -15.66
CA SER A 581 29.85 -7.81 -14.37
C SER A 581 30.00 -6.27 -14.38
N SER A 582 29.83 -5.66 -13.20
CA SER A 582 30.06 -4.24 -12.87
C SER A 582 29.06 -3.19 -13.41
N LEU A 583 28.32 -2.57 -12.49
CA LEU A 583 27.77 -1.21 -12.61
C LEU A 583 27.86 -0.49 -11.26
N SER A 584 29.06 0.01 -10.94
CA SER A 584 29.26 1.04 -9.92
C SER A 584 29.25 2.42 -10.61
N GLY A 585 28.25 3.25 -10.31
CA GLY A 585 28.10 4.56 -10.96
C GLY A 585 27.07 5.43 -10.28
N GLY A 586 27.48 6.20 -9.28
CA GLY A 586 26.62 7.18 -8.62
C GLY A 586 26.42 8.44 -9.48
N LEU A 587 25.24 9.06 -9.37
CA LEU A 587 24.94 10.34 -10.01
C LEU A 587 24.54 11.38 -8.95
N ASN A 588 25.48 12.28 -8.64
CA ASN A 588 25.18 13.57 -8.02
C ASN A 588 24.64 14.53 -9.09
N GLY A 589 23.58 15.28 -8.78
CA GLY A 589 23.03 16.33 -9.63
C GLY A 589 22.39 17.42 -8.78
N SER A 590 22.84 18.67 -8.94
CA SER A 590 22.56 19.78 -8.04
C SER A 590 21.27 20.56 -8.32
N SER A 591 20.82 21.27 -7.28
CA SER A 591 19.63 22.14 -7.18
C SER A 591 19.57 23.35 -8.12
N GLY A 592 18.35 23.76 -8.47
CA GLY A 592 18.00 25.15 -8.85
C GLY A 592 16.80 25.26 -9.80
N GLY A 593 15.86 26.18 -9.54
CA GLY A 593 14.82 26.58 -10.51
C GLY A 593 13.42 26.81 -9.95
N ASP A 594 12.92 28.04 -10.12
CA ASP A 594 11.73 28.65 -9.52
C ASP A 594 10.35 28.04 -9.82
N VAL A 595 9.38 28.48 -9.00
CA VAL A 595 7.94 28.27 -9.16
C VAL A 595 7.39 29.10 -10.33
N LEU A 596 6.73 28.46 -11.29
CA LEU A 596 5.91 29.12 -12.32
C LEU A 596 4.52 28.48 -12.42
N GLU A 597 3.48 29.29 -12.26
CA GLU A 597 2.09 28.92 -12.54
C GLU A 597 1.87 28.80 -14.05
N PHE A 598 1.69 27.59 -14.57
CA PHE A 598 1.37 27.37 -15.99
C PHE A 598 -0.14 27.38 -16.24
N ALA A 599 -0.61 28.44 -16.90
CA ALA A 599 -2.00 28.56 -17.34
C ALA A 599 -2.32 27.67 -18.57
N GLY A 600 -3.46 26.95 -18.50
CA GLY A 600 -4.25 26.56 -19.68
C GLY A 600 -3.95 25.22 -20.37
N VAL A 601 -2.89 24.49 -20.01
CA VAL A 601 -2.52 23.22 -20.67
C VAL A 601 -3.43 22.07 -20.19
N TYR A 602 -3.93 21.23 -21.11
CA TYR A 602 -4.76 20.05 -20.79
C TYR A 602 -4.12 18.74 -21.27
N LYS A 603 -4.42 17.62 -20.62
CA LYS A 603 -3.89 16.31 -20.99
C LYS A 603 -4.79 15.63 -22.02
N ALA A 604 -4.21 15.14 -23.12
CA ALA A 604 -4.84 14.23 -24.07
C ALA A 604 -4.23 12.83 -23.93
N THR A 605 -5.03 11.78 -24.07
CA THR A 605 -4.66 10.41 -23.73
C THR A 605 -5.38 9.42 -24.65
N VAL A 606 -4.67 8.39 -25.08
CA VAL A 606 -5.20 7.21 -25.76
C VAL A 606 -4.87 5.98 -24.95
N VAL A 607 -5.85 5.07 -24.85
CA VAL A 607 -5.69 3.73 -24.27
C VAL A 607 -6.36 2.73 -25.19
N CYS A 608 -5.76 1.58 -25.41
CA CYS A 608 -6.37 0.49 -26.17
C CYS A 608 -5.87 -0.86 -25.68
N GLY A 609 -6.66 -1.92 -25.88
CA GLY A 609 -6.27 -3.26 -25.48
C GLY A 609 -6.83 -4.37 -26.37
N ALA A 610 -6.13 -5.49 -26.36
CA ALA A 610 -6.42 -6.71 -27.11
C ALA A 610 -6.31 -7.93 -26.19
N THR A 611 -7.10 -7.95 -25.12
CA THR A 611 -7.04 -8.97 -24.05
C THR A 611 -7.91 -10.19 -24.35
N SER A 612 -7.73 -11.28 -23.58
CA SER A 612 -8.62 -12.44 -23.59
C SER A 612 -10.08 -12.13 -23.21
N SER A 613 -10.31 -11.01 -22.51
CA SER A 613 -11.65 -10.54 -22.09
C SER A 613 -12.34 -9.63 -23.11
N GLY A 614 -11.72 -9.39 -24.27
CA GLY A 614 -12.21 -8.52 -25.33
C GLY A 614 -11.24 -7.40 -25.69
N ARG A 615 -11.59 -6.65 -26.74
CA ARG A 615 -10.76 -5.59 -27.31
C ARG A 615 -11.42 -4.23 -27.16
N PHE A 616 -10.65 -3.17 -26.94
CA PHE A 616 -11.19 -1.83 -26.66
C PHE A 616 -10.27 -0.69 -27.10
N VAL A 617 -10.84 0.50 -27.30
CA VAL A 617 -10.14 1.78 -27.52
C VAL A 617 -10.86 2.90 -26.75
N SER A 618 -10.10 3.79 -26.13
CA SER A 618 -10.63 5.03 -25.55
C SER A 618 -9.68 6.22 -25.76
N PHE A 619 -10.26 7.38 -26.12
CA PHE A 619 -9.57 8.66 -26.23
C PHE A 619 -10.12 9.66 -25.20
N VAL A 620 -9.28 10.09 -24.28
CA VAL A 620 -9.64 10.98 -23.16
C VAL A 620 -8.91 12.31 -23.27
N GLU A 621 -9.65 13.41 -23.20
CA GLU A 621 -9.11 14.77 -23.27
C GLU A 621 -9.63 15.63 -22.12
N GLY A 622 -8.72 16.24 -21.36
CA GLY A 622 -9.09 17.07 -20.20
C GLY A 622 -9.83 16.29 -19.10
N GLY A 623 -9.71 14.97 -19.09
CA GLY A 623 -10.48 14.07 -18.21
C GLY A 623 -11.85 13.63 -18.74
N VAL A 624 -12.24 14.06 -19.95
CA VAL A 624 -13.51 13.68 -20.60
C VAL A 624 -13.24 12.61 -21.66
N SER A 625 -13.98 11.50 -21.63
CA SER A 625 -13.96 10.51 -22.71
C SER A 625 -14.59 11.12 -23.98
N THR A 626 -13.85 11.09 -25.08
CA THR A 626 -14.24 11.61 -26.39
C THR A 626 -14.37 10.53 -27.46
N MET A 627 -13.90 9.32 -27.13
CA MET A 627 -14.17 8.07 -27.83
C MET A 627 -14.09 6.94 -26.80
N GLU A 628 -15.00 5.98 -26.90
CA GLU A 628 -14.94 4.72 -26.15
C GLU A 628 -15.65 3.65 -27.00
N GLU A 629 -14.93 2.59 -27.33
CA GLU A 629 -15.41 1.49 -28.18
C GLU A 629 -14.86 0.18 -27.63
N GLN A 630 -15.71 -0.84 -27.52
CA GLN A 630 -15.36 -2.16 -26.99
C GLN A 630 -16.20 -3.23 -27.69
N GLU A 631 -15.54 -4.06 -28.51
CA GLU A 631 -16.14 -5.21 -29.19
C GLU A 631 -15.19 -6.42 -29.07
N PRO A 632 -15.68 -7.68 -29.04
CA PRO A 632 -14.82 -8.85 -28.87
C PRO A 632 -13.75 -9.00 -29.97
N ASP A 633 -14.10 -8.57 -31.18
CA ASP A 633 -13.34 -8.69 -32.43
C ASP A 633 -12.71 -7.38 -32.91
N LEU A 634 -12.88 -6.27 -32.16
CA LEU A 634 -12.44 -4.93 -32.53
C LEU A 634 -11.02 -4.91 -33.11
N SER A 635 -10.86 -4.44 -34.35
CA SER A 635 -9.57 -4.38 -35.04
C SER A 635 -9.45 -3.13 -35.90
N GLY A 636 -8.23 -2.67 -36.16
CA GLY A 636 -7.96 -1.54 -37.06
C GLY A 636 -7.10 -0.44 -36.46
N VAL A 637 -7.05 0.68 -37.18
CA VAL A 637 -6.38 1.92 -36.80
C VAL A 637 -7.42 2.91 -36.30
N PHE A 638 -7.16 3.52 -35.16
CA PHE A 638 -8.01 4.51 -34.52
C PHE A 638 -7.23 5.80 -34.42
N VAL A 639 -7.77 6.91 -34.93
CA VAL A 639 -7.05 8.19 -35.01
C VAL A 639 -7.92 9.38 -34.63
N LYS A 640 -7.33 10.37 -33.96
CA LYS A 640 -8.01 11.62 -33.60
C LYS A 640 -7.03 12.80 -33.55
N VAL A 641 -7.47 13.95 -34.08
CA VAL A 641 -6.84 15.25 -33.81
C VAL A 641 -7.46 15.81 -32.51
N ALA A 642 -6.63 16.15 -31.54
CA ALA A 642 -7.09 16.62 -30.24
C ALA A 642 -7.96 17.89 -30.36
N GLY A 643 -8.96 18.01 -29.48
CA GLY A 643 -9.95 19.08 -29.46
C GLY A 643 -11.30 18.64 -30.05
N ARG A 644 -11.91 19.52 -30.86
CA ARG A 644 -13.30 19.37 -31.35
C ARG A 644 -13.48 18.38 -32.51
N HIS A 645 -12.40 17.76 -33.01
CA HIS A 645 -12.48 16.85 -34.14
C HIS A 645 -13.07 15.50 -33.72
N SER A 646 -13.88 14.88 -34.59
CA SER A 646 -14.35 13.52 -34.35
C SER A 646 -13.21 12.51 -34.49
N PRO A 647 -13.17 11.44 -33.68
CA PRO A 647 -12.31 10.31 -33.96
C PRO A 647 -12.68 9.61 -35.28
N ARG A 648 -11.76 8.81 -35.79
CA ARG A 648 -11.95 7.89 -36.92
C ARG A 648 -11.48 6.50 -36.53
N HIS A 649 -12.29 5.50 -36.84
CA HIS A 649 -11.90 4.09 -36.90
C HIS A 649 -11.74 3.73 -38.37
N ILE A 650 -10.63 3.10 -38.72
CA ILE A 650 -10.31 2.61 -40.06
C ILE A 650 -9.96 1.13 -39.92
N ARG A 651 -10.86 0.26 -40.39
CA ARG A 651 -10.64 -1.19 -40.44
C ARG A 651 -9.67 -1.49 -41.59
N LEU A 652 -8.66 -2.31 -41.33
CA LEU A 652 -7.74 -2.84 -42.33
C LEU A 652 -7.99 -4.36 -42.46
N PRO A 653 -7.71 -4.96 -43.63
CA PRO A 653 -7.74 -6.41 -43.80
C PRO A 653 -6.87 -7.11 -42.75
N GLY A 654 -7.40 -8.20 -42.20
CA GLY A 654 -6.65 -9.08 -41.30
C GLY A 654 -6.17 -10.34 -42.02
N ASP A 655 -5.31 -11.11 -41.37
CA ASP A 655 -4.69 -12.31 -41.95
C ASP A 655 -5.71 -13.40 -42.34
N GLU A 656 -6.94 -13.34 -41.81
CA GLU A 656 -8.05 -14.27 -42.08
C GLU A 656 -9.01 -13.83 -43.20
N GLU A 657 -9.06 -12.53 -43.56
CA GLU A 657 -9.87 -12.00 -44.67
C GLU A 657 -8.98 -11.15 -45.61
N PRO A 658 -8.41 -11.74 -46.68
CA PRO A 658 -7.51 -11.05 -47.60
C PRO A 658 -8.27 -10.05 -48.51
N GLY A 659 -8.42 -8.83 -48.01
CA GLY A 659 -8.84 -7.66 -48.79
C GLY A 659 -7.67 -6.87 -49.39
N ASN A 660 -7.98 -5.93 -50.29
CA ASN A 660 -6.97 -5.05 -50.89
C ASN A 660 -6.42 -4.04 -49.86
N LEU A 661 -5.25 -4.32 -49.30
CA LEU A 661 -4.62 -3.49 -48.26
C LEU A 661 -4.28 -2.07 -48.77
N GLU A 662 -3.86 -1.90 -50.02
CA GLU A 662 -3.57 -0.57 -50.59
C GLU A 662 -4.82 0.31 -50.61
N GLU A 663 -5.96 -0.25 -51.03
CA GLU A 663 -7.25 0.45 -51.06
C GLU A 663 -7.77 0.76 -49.65
N ALA A 664 -7.59 -0.17 -48.70
CA ALA A 664 -7.95 0.03 -47.30
C ALA A 664 -7.09 1.07 -46.57
N LEU A 665 -5.89 1.37 -47.07
CA LEU A 665 -4.99 2.40 -46.51
C LEU A 665 -5.27 3.81 -47.05
N VAL A 666 -6.01 3.97 -48.16
CA VAL A 666 -6.36 5.30 -48.72
C VAL A 666 -6.99 6.23 -47.67
N PRO A 667 -7.93 5.80 -46.80
CA PRO A 667 -8.45 6.64 -45.72
C PRO A 667 -7.40 7.04 -44.67
N VAL A 668 -6.40 6.18 -44.42
CA VAL A 668 -5.31 6.47 -43.46
C VAL A 668 -4.40 7.57 -44.00
N HIS A 669 -3.98 7.46 -45.26
CA HIS A 669 -3.18 8.49 -45.95
C HIS A 669 -3.92 9.82 -46.02
N LEU A 670 -5.17 9.84 -46.52
CA LEU A 670 -5.98 11.06 -46.61
C LEU A 670 -6.20 11.72 -45.24
N TRP A 671 -6.33 10.93 -44.18
CA TRP A 671 -6.46 11.47 -42.82
C TRP A 671 -5.14 12.06 -42.33
N ALA A 672 -4.02 11.35 -42.48
CA ALA A 672 -2.70 11.80 -42.05
C ALA A 672 -2.27 13.09 -42.75
N ASP A 673 -2.50 13.19 -44.06
CA ASP A 673 -2.22 14.40 -44.85
C ASP A 673 -3.08 15.59 -44.40
N GLY A 674 -4.32 15.35 -43.96
CA GLY A 674 -5.27 16.37 -43.50
C GLY A 674 -5.01 16.95 -42.09
N VAL A 675 -4.12 16.36 -41.28
CA VAL A 675 -3.83 16.86 -39.92
C VAL A 675 -3.05 18.18 -39.97
N PRO A 676 -3.45 19.30 -39.34
CA PRO A 676 -2.67 20.54 -39.41
C PRO A 676 -1.27 20.40 -38.76
N PRO A 677 -0.21 21.03 -39.29
CA PRO A 677 1.10 21.11 -38.62
C PRO A 677 0.96 21.72 -37.22
N GLY A 678 1.61 21.12 -36.22
CA GLY A 678 1.51 21.49 -34.81
C GLY A 678 0.23 21.02 -34.10
N ALA A 679 -0.73 20.40 -34.78
CA ALA A 679 -1.92 19.86 -34.13
C ALA A 679 -1.57 18.63 -33.27
N GLY A 680 -2.24 18.51 -32.12
CA GLY A 680 -2.13 17.36 -31.24
C GLY A 680 -2.84 16.13 -31.81
N VAL A 681 -2.23 14.96 -31.67
CA VAL A 681 -2.69 13.71 -32.31
C VAL A 681 -2.72 12.57 -31.29
N LEU A 682 -3.78 11.75 -31.34
CA LEU A 682 -3.97 10.51 -30.60
C LEU A 682 -4.21 9.36 -31.59
N ILE A 683 -3.52 8.23 -31.40
CA ILE A 683 -3.57 7.07 -32.29
C ILE A 683 -3.57 5.78 -31.46
N ALA A 684 -4.42 4.83 -31.82
CA ALA A 684 -4.37 3.45 -31.35
C ALA A 684 -4.38 2.47 -32.54
N PHE A 685 -3.73 1.33 -32.36
CA PHE A 685 -3.78 0.18 -33.27
C PHE A 685 -4.17 -1.03 -32.42
N VAL A 686 -5.18 -1.78 -32.86
CA VAL A 686 -5.71 -2.94 -32.15
C VAL A 686 -5.84 -4.11 -33.11
N GLY A 687 -5.27 -5.26 -32.75
CA GLY A 687 -5.51 -6.54 -33.42
C GLY A 687 -5.15 -6.55 -34.92
N LEU A 688 -4.11 -5.83 -35.33
CA LEU A 688 -3.58 -5.85 -36.70
C LEU A 688 -2.50 -6.92 -36.85
N GLY A 689 -2.51 -7.62 -37.99
CA GLY A 689 -1.39 -8.48 -38.41
C GLY A 689 -0.13 -7.68 -38.75
N PRO A 690 1.06 -8.30 -38.79
CA PRO A 690 2.33 -7.59 -38.96
C PRO A 690 2.43 -6.74 -40.24
N GLU A 691 1.87 -7.24 -41.36
CA GLU A 691 1.87 -6.55 -42.65
C GLU A 691 0.97 -5.30 -42.63
N ALA A 692 -0.29 -5.47 -42.20
CA ALA A 692 -1.24 -4.36 -42.05
C ALA A 692 -0.74 -3.30 -41.05
N LEU A 693 -0.07 -3.72 -39.97
CA LEU A 693 0.55 -2.81 -39.00
C LEU A 693 1.71 -2.03 -39.64
N ALA A 694 2.64 -2.68 -40.33
CA ALA A 694 3.77 -2.02 -40.98
C ALA A 694 3.31 -0.97 -42.02
N ALA A 695 2.31 -1.33 -42.84
CA ALA A 695 1.75 -0.43 -43.83
C ALA A 695 0.98 0.74 -43.20
N ALA A 696 0.25 0.51 -42.10
CA ALA A 696 -0.40 1.57 -41.33
C ALA A 696 0.59 2.55 -40.68
N LEU A 697 1.71 2.04 -40.15
CA LEU A 697 2.79 2.88 -39.60
C LEU A 697 3.41 3.78 -40.67
N ALA A 698 3.67 3.23 -41.86
CA ALA A 698 4.18 3.98 -43.01
C ALA A 698 3.18 5.07 -43.48
N ALA A 699 1.88 4.76 -43.53
CA ALA A 699 0.84 5.75 -43.87
C ALA A 699 0.76 6.90 -42.86
N LEU A 700 1.09 6.65 -41.59
CA LEU A 700 1.09 7.64 -40.50
C LEU A 700 2.46 8.32 -40.28
N ALA A 701 3.48 8.00 -41.10
CA ALA A 701 4.81 8.60 -41.02
C ALA A 701 4.83 10.15 -41.01
N PRO A 702 4.01 10.88 -41.80
CA PRO A 702 3.97 12.35 -41.80
C PRO A 702 3.58 12.98 -40.46
N LEU A 703 3.06 12.18 -39.52
CA LEU A 703 2.66 12.62 -38.19
C LEU A 703 3.80 12.50 -37.16
N GLY A 704 4.84 11.70 -37.40
CA GLY A 704 5.94 11.47 -36.46
C GLY A 704 5.76 10.27 -35.51
N VAL A 705 4.83 9.36 -35.82
CA VAL A 705 4.65 8.08 -35.12
C VAL A 705 5.91 7.20 -35.31
N PRO A 706 6.35 6.41 -34.30
CA PRO A 706 7.50 5.52 -34.47
C PRO A 706 7.31 4.55 -35.65
N GLN A 707 8.28 4.55 -36.57
CA GLN A 707 8.18 3.82 -37.84
C GLN A 707 8.70 2.38 -37.76
N THR A 708 9.57 2.08 -36.79
CA THR A 708 9.96 0.70 -36.49
C THR A 708 8.75 -0.02 -35.89
N ALA A 709 8.35 -1.16 -36.46
CA ALA A 709 7.34 -2.02 -35.84
C ALA A 709 7.83 -2.52 -34.46
N PRO A 710 6.95 -2.73 -33.47
CA PRO A 710 7.33 -3.34 -32.20
C PRO A 710 7.65 -4.84 -32.37
N PRO A 711 8.21 -5.50 -31.33
CA PRO A 711 8.45 -6.94 -31.32
C PRO A 711 7.18 -7.76 -31.62
N ALA A 712 7.38 -8.94 -32.22
CA ALA A 712 6.32 -9.87 -32.54
C ALA A 712 5.46 -10.21 -31.31
N GLY A 713 4.13 -10.26 -31.51
CA GLY A 713 3.16 -10.50 -30.44
C GLY A 713 2.58 -9.24 -29.79
N CYS A 714 3.07 -8.04 -30.07
CA CYS A 714 2.38 -6.80 -29.66
C CYS A 714 1.06 -6.64 -30.44
N ARG A 715 -0.09 -6.64 -29.75
CA ARG A 715 -1.44 -6.56 -30.37
C ARG A 715 -2.19 -5.27 -30.06
N ALA A 716 -1.71 -4.50 -29.09
CA ALA A 716 -2.19 -3.18 -28.77
C ALA A 716 -1.03 -2.19 -28.88
N LEU A 717 -1.22 -1.10 -29.62
CA LEU A 717 -0.26 0.00 -29.73
C LEU A 717 -0.97 1.34 -29.56
N ALA A 718 -0.38 2.27 -28.83
CA ALA A 718 -0.93 3.60 -28.59
C ALA A 718 0.17 4.66 -28.77
N ALA A 719 -0.13 5.74 -29.50
CA ALA A 719 0.77 6.87 -29.70
C ALA A 719 0.05 8.22 -29.53
N ALA A 720 0.73 9.19 -28.92
CA ALA A 720 0.22 10.53 -28.66
C ALA A 720 1.34 11.57 -28.79
N GLY A 721 1.08 12.66 -29.51
CA GLY A 721 2.08 13.71 -29.78
C GLY A 721 1.51 14.86 -30.58
N SER A 722 2.31 15.47 -31.45
CA SER A 722 1.87 16.56 -32.35
C SER A 722 2.51 16.47 -33.73
N ARG A 723 1.78 16.78 -34.81
CA ARG A 723 2.32 16.77 -36.19
C ARG A 723 3.51 17.75 -36.31
N PRO A 724 4.68 17.32 -36.82
CA PRO A 724 5.82 18.21 -37.03
C PRO A 724 5.51 19.43 -37.90
N CYS A 725 6.15 20.56 -37.59
CA CYS A 725 6.15 21.75 -38.45
C CYS A 725 7.36 21.72 -39.41
N ALA A 726 7.15 22.01 -40.68
CA ALA A 726 8.22 21.98 -41.67
C ALA A 726 9.15 23.20 -41.57
N GLY A 727 10.41 22.98 -41.15
CA GLY A 727 11.54 23.89 -41.35
C GLY A 727 11.59 25.14 -40.46
N GLY A 728 12.38 25.09 -39.38
CA GLY A 728 12.52 26.18 -38.40
C GLY A 728 13.95 26.65 -38.11
N GLY A 729 14.87 26.61 -39.08
CA GLY A 729 16.23 27.11 -38.91
C GLY A 729 16.30 28.64 -38.99
N ARG A 730 16.79 29.32 -37.92
CA ARG A 730 17.24 30.71 -37.98
C ARG A 730 18.56 30.91 -37.21
N PRO A 731 19.40 31.90 -37.61
CA PRO A 731 20.80 31.95 -37.19
C PRO A 731 20.99 32.56 -35.80
N SER A 732 22.07 32.17 -35.14
CA SER A 732 22.51 32.77 -33.88
C SER A 732 23.18 34.14 -34.09
N GLU A 733 22.56 35.22 -33.62
CA GLU A 733 23.29 36.45 -33.28
C GLU A 733 23.60 36.46 -31.79
N GLY A 734 24.85 36.77 -31.45
CA GLY A 734 25.40 36.47 -30.13
C GLY A 734 25.31 37.61 -29.11
N ARG A 735 25.52 37.25 -27.83
CA ARG A 735 26.01 38.21 -26.83
C ARG A 735 27.04 37.56 -25.90
N THR A 736 28.06 38.31 -25.56
CA THR A 736 29.36 37.83 -25.06
C THR A 736 29.55 37.94 -23.55
N GLY A 737 30.21 36.95 -22.93
CA GLY A 737 30.80 37.02 -21.58
C GLY A 737 31.33 35.66 -21.12
N ARG A 738 32.60 35.27 -21.37
CA ARG A 738 33.78 35.44 -20.48
C ARG A 738 33.46 35.09 -19.00
N ARG A 739 34.07 34.08 -18.34
CA ARG A 739 35.43 33.48 -18.39
C ARG A 739 35.37 32.00 -17.88
N SER A 740 35.91 30.98 -18.58
CA SER A 740 37.24 30.32 -18.42
C SER A 740 37.53 29.71 -17.01
N PHE A 741 37.96 28.45 -16.81
CA PHE A 741 38.96 27.63 -17.54
C PHE A 741 38.63 26.10 -17.58
N ARG A 742 38.95 25.46 -18.73
CA ARG A 742 39.80 24.26 -18.97
C ARG A 742 39.95 23.16 -17.88
N SER A 743 40.13 21.86 -18.20
CA SER A 743 40.13 21.13 -19.50
C SER A 743 40.23 19.62 -19.31
N GLY A 744 39.59 18.83 -20.19
CA GLY A 744 39.84 17.39 -20.37
C GLY A 744 39.22 16.87 -21.68
N GLN A 745 40.05 16.63 -22.69
CA GLN A 745 39.69 15.95 -23.95
C GLN A 745 39.65 14.42 -23.70
N ALA A 746 39.13 13.51 -24.55
CA ALA A 746 38.76 13.49 -25.97
C ALA A 746 37.78 12.29 -26.19
N SER A 747 37.10 12.03 -27.32
CA SER A 747 36.62 12.82 -28.48
C SER A 747 35.80 11.89 -29.39
N GLY A 748 34.66 12.32 -29.97
CA GLY A 748 33.85 11.44 -30.83
C GLY A 748 32.55 12.04 -31.37
N SER A 749 32.65 12.88 -32.41
CA SER A 749 31.52 13.32 -33.25
C SER A 749 31.07 12.18 -34.19
N LYS A 750 29.84 12.08 -34.72
CA LYS A 750 28.84 13.08 -35.14
C LYS A 750 27.45 12.41 -35.12
N ASP A 751 26.38 13.19 -34.98
CA ASP A 751 25.26 13.12 -35.93
C ASP A 751 24.40 14.39 -35.88
N GLY A 752 23.80 14.75 -37.02
CA GLY A 752 23.15 16.04 -37.24
C GLY A 752 21.76 16.14 -36.61
N GLY A 753 21.44 17.31 -36.05
CA GLY A 753 20.15 17.57 -35.41
C GLY A 753 18.97 17.58 -36.40
N LEU A 754 18.05 16.64 -36.24
CA LEU A 754 16.65 16.76 -36.65
C LEU A 754 15.82 17.12 -35.41
N GLY A 755 14.81 17.99 -35.58
CA GLY A 755 14.02 18.51 -34.45
C GLY A 755 13.26 17.42 -33.70
N GLU A 756 13.26 17.51 -32.36
CA GLU A 756 12.63 16.53 -31.48
C GLU A 756 11.10 16.47 -31.68
N ALA A 757 10.62 15.38 -32.28
CA ALA A 757 9.20 15.05 -32.30
C ALA A 757 8.81 14.40 -30.95
N LEU A 758 8.18 15.18 -30.08
CA LEU A 758 7.64 14.73 -28.79
C LEU A 758 6.43 13.79 -28.99
N TYR A 759 6.70 12.51 -29.19
CA TYR A 759 5.71 11.43 -29.16
C TYR A 759 5.90 10.50 -27.96
N SER A 760 4.83 10.35 -27.18
CA SER A 760 4.62 9.23 -26.27
C SER A 760 4.11 8.05 -27.12
N ALA A 761 4.74 6.88 -27.02
CA ALA A 761 4.35 5.70 -27.78
C ALA A 761 4.64 4.41 -27.00
N HIS A 762 3.68 3.49 -26.96
CA HIS A 762 3.72 2.24 -26.21
C HIS A 762 3.08 1.11 -27.03
N ALA A 763 3.70 -0.07 -27.05
CA ALA A 763 3.17 -1.29 -27.63
C ALA A 763 3.27 -2.45 -26.61
N SER A 764 2.22 -3.27 -26.49
CA SER A 764 2.17 -4.44 -25.60
C SER A 764 1.33 -5.57 -26.21
N ARG A 765 1.48 -6.78 -25.67
CA ARG A 765 0.67 -7.96 -25.99
C ARG A 765 -0.81 -7.76 -25.65
N ASP A 766 -1.10 -6.97 -24.60
CA ASP A 766 -2.46 -6.85 -24.02
C ASP A 766 -3.02 -5.43 -23.95
N VAL A 767 -2.31 -4.44 -23.41
CA VAL A 767 -2.83 -3.06 -23.27
C VAL A 767 -1.76 -2.00 -23.52
N ALA A 768 -2.04 -1.07 -24.44
CA ALA A 768 -1.20 0.08 -24.72
C ALA A 768 -1.84 1.40 -24.27
N TYR A 769 -0.97 2.38 -23.98
CA TYR A 769 -1.32 3.70 -23.47
C TYR A 769 -0.34 4.75 -23.98
N ALA A 770 -0.82 5.91 -24.43
CA ALA A 770 0.02 7.09 -24.67
C ALA A 770 -0.69 8.38 -24.27
N ALA A 771 0.08 9.41 -23.91
CA ALA A 771 -0.47 10.72 -23.57
C ALA A 771 0.46 11.88 -23.89
N VAL A 772 -0.14 13.05 -24.11
CA VAL A 772 0.55 14.31 -24.45
C VAL A 772 -0.13 15.48 -23.72
N MET A 773 0.65 16.52 -23.39
CA MET A 773 0.15 17.76 -22.79
C MET A 773 -0.11 18.82 -23.87
N LEU A 774 -1.39 19.11 -24.09
CA LEU A 774 -2.01 20.03 -25.06
C LEU A 774 -2.07 21.51 -24.62
N PRO A 775 -1.50 22.55 -25.27
CA PRO A 775 -2.06 23.90 -25.07
C PRO A 775 -3.56 23.93 -25.41
N PRO A 776 -4.33 24.87 -24.83
CA PRO A 776 -5.76 24.96 -25.11
C PRO A 776 -5.94 25.30 -26.59
N ALA A 777 -6.88 24.62 -27.25
CA ALA A 777 -7.11 24.78 -28.69
C ALA A 777 -7.36 26.27 -29.02
N ARG A 778 -6.50 26.84 -29.88
CA ARG A 778 -6.76 28.16 -30.47
C ARG A 778 -7.99 28.03 -31.37
N SER A 779 -8.90 29.00 -31.24
CA SER A 779 -10.22 29.06 -31.89
C SER A 779 -10.15 29.05 -33.41
#